data_AF-A0A9D8NC02-F1
#
_entry.id   AF-A0A9D8NC02-F1
#
_cell.length_a   1.000
_cell.length_b   1.000
_cell.length_c   1.000
_cell.angle_alpha   90.00
_cell.angle_beta   90.00
_cell.angle_gamma   90.00
#
_symmetry.space_group_name_H-M   'P 1'
#
loop_
_entity.id
_entity.type
_entity.pdbx_description
1 polymer ?
#
loop_
_entity_poly.entity_id
_entity_poly.type
_entity_poly.pdbx_seq_one_letter_code
_entity_poly.pdbx_strand_id
1 'polypeptide(L)'
;MIRKRILCLLLPLALVACKPEPVVEPDKPGTEEPDPDPDPEPDPEPEKHVDPVSLSFVEKGKFDITMTFDEATGVFQLTTTGSDPYIYTAGIGQDLEEQHRMLSFEYQCTSGIDDLQVFYGKSITEARSRHFGAIPATSGTVWKEYACRIAEDRISHSWGRSGDNLRLDFGTKKNVKISIRKFQVREMNDEELKAYEADLQKAQGKEAEAGRISAYISKNYPCSVSSVVVGAAEVTVKGRTDGGSGYSLADIGPWESLTELGSFSRKIDISGSNFSVTIPRKVNRDGLPEYDRILSRFAVVKVEGGKETLCSHARYADEVYAVRTPAELKPKSKKGLGGFIINGNLADLDKLGITSVTVNILLNSVVNTQKSGNYTVEYKFGGKTYYMDKGYTGQLDKIMAECSKRGIVVSAILLNRQSATGSQATALLKHPENDGGNYSMPNLTRADAVNVYAAALDYLANRYSTDTYGRIHHWIMHNEVDFQKEWTNMGDQPEWRYMDSYVRSMRICHNIAHQYDPNAVVMISLTHCWAKPEGQYAPKSMLEDLCKYSAAEGDFLWGVAYHPYPQNLTKPEFWKDDTRATYSDASDYCTFKNLEVVSDWSMNSGHFYKGEKKRLLFLSENGTNSPSYSESDLAKQAAGAAWAWKKVAALPGIDGIQWHNWQDNKGEGGLRIGLRKFPDESTDPGGCKPSWFVWEAAGTDKEDSVFAPYLSVIGISAWSEIFN
;
A
#
# COMPACT_ATOMS: atom_id res chain seq x y z
N MET A 1 7.74 -16.42 -8.35
CA MET A 1 8.40 -15.93 -9.60
C MET A 1 7.37 -15.19 -10.42
N ILE A 2 6.80 -14.11 -9.84
CA ILE A 2 5.64 -13.38 -10.37
C ILE A 2 5.96 -11.90 -10.26
N ARG A 3 6.07 -11.28 -11.45
CA ARG A 3 5.80 -9.88 -11.81
C ARG A 3 6.55 -8.77 -11.07
N LYS A 4 7.69 -8.40 -11.66
CA LYS A 4 8.41 -7.14 -11.42
C LYS A 4 7.73 -5.99 -12.18
N ARG A 5 7.37 -4.95 -11.41
CA ARG A 5 7.66 -3.51 -11.63
C ARG A 5 7.09 -2.80 -12.87
N ILE A 6 6.12 -1.93 -12.60
CA ILE A 6 5.98 -0.62 -13.25
C ILE A 6 6.52 0.41 -12.25
N LEU A 7 7.76 0.86 -12.44
CA LEU A 7 8.28 2.08 -11.81
C LEU A 7 9.52 2.53 -12.60
N CYS A 8 9.32 3.44 -13.55
CA CYS A 8 10.35 4.31 -14.15
C CYS A 8 9.69 5.13 -15.28
N LEU A 9 8.92 6.16 -14.94
CA LEU A 9 8.58 7.23 -15.87
C LEU A 9 8.37 8.48 -15.02
N LEU A 10 9.40 9.32 -14.94
CA LEU A 10 9.32 10.78 -14.74
C LEU A 10 10.76 11.32 -14.71
N LEU A 11 11.17 11.98 -15.80
CA LEU A 11 12.29 12.94 -15.87
C LEU A 11 12.31 13.59 -17.26
N PRO A 12 12.82 14.83 -17.41
CA PRO A 12 12.15 16.08 -17.11
C PRO A 12 11.76 16.82 -18.40
N LEU A 13 10.61 17.51 -18.44
CA LEU A 13 10.38 18.54 -19.45
C LEU A 13 10.67 19.93 -18.87
N ALA A 14 11.33 20.71 -19.72
CA ALA A 14 12.10 21.88 -19.40
C ALA A 14 11.29 23.07 -18.86
N LEU A 15 11.98 23.85 -18.03
CA LEU A 15 11.69 25.24 -17.70
C LEU A 15 11.24 26.05 -18.92
N VAL A 16 10.00 26.55 -18.90
CA VAL A 16 9.70 27.84 -19.54
C VAL A 16 9.83 28.90 -18.46
N ALA A 17 10.98 29.53 -18.42
CA ALA A 17 11.20 30.72 -17.61
C ALA A 17 10.38 31.88 -18.20
N CYS A 18 9.37 32.36 -17.48
CA CYS A 18 8.82 33.70 -17.70
C CYS A 18 9.96 34.71 -17.49
N LYS A 19 10.36 35.40 -18.56
CA LYS A 19 11.18 36.60 -18.45
C LYS A 19 10.32 37.73 -17.86
N PRO A 20 10.84 38.56 -16.94
CA PRO A 20 10.16 39.76 -16.51
C PRO A 20 10.22 40.82 -17.62
N GLU A 21 9.07 41.39 -17.98
CA GLU A 21 9.00 42.56 -18.85
C GLU A 21 9.59 43.81 -18.14
N PRO A 22 10.28 44.70 -18.87
CA PRO A 22 10.78 45.94 -18.29
C PRO A 22 9.67 46.98 -18.13
N VAL A 23 9.74 47.68 -17.00
CA VAL A 23 8.94 48.86 -16.65
C VAL A 23 9.13 49.96 -17.70
N VAL A 24 8.03 50.48 -18.26
CA VAL A 24 8.02 51.71 -19.07
C VAL A 24 7.13 52.75 -18.36
N GLU A 25 7.72 53.92 -18.11
CA GLU A 25 7.06 55.10 -17.53
C GLU A 25 6.05 55.76 -18.51
N PRO A 26 5.08 56.56 -18.01
CA PRO A 26 3.89 56.91 -18.76
C PRO A 26 4.09 58.14 -19.65
N ASP A 27 3.55 58.12 -20.88
CA ASP A 27 3.34 59.35 -21.64
C ASP A 27 1.96 59.39 -22.34
N LYS A 28 1.27 60.49 -22.02
CA LYS A 28 0.12 61.25 -22.59
C LYS A 28 -0.96 60.63 -23.52
N PRO A 29 -2.21 61.15 -23.43
CA PRO A 29 -3.37 60.62 -24.13
C PRO A 29 -3.45 61.13 -25.59
N GLY A 30 -3.63 60.19 -26.53
CA GLY A 30 -3.90 60.48 -27.94
C GLY A 30 -5.01 59.56 -28.48
N THR A 31 -6.15 60.19 -28.80
CA THR A 31 -7.18 59.81 -29.80
C THR A 31 -7.39 58.34 -30.15
N GLU A 32 -8.53 57.78 -29.71
CA GLU A 32 -9.09 56.50 -30.15
C GLU A 32 -9.54 56.55 -31.63
N GLU A 33 -8.92 55.73 -32.47
CA GLU A 33 -9.55 55.17 -33.68
C GLU A 33 -10.12 53.77 -33.32
N PRO A 34 -11.24 53.35 -33.92
CA PRO A 34 -11.83 52.04 -33.63
C PRO A 34 -10.95 50.90 -34.16
N ASP A 35 -10.67 49.92 -33.32
CA ASP A 35 -9.95 48.68 -33.67
C ASP A 35 -10.64 47.96 -34.85
N PRO A 36 -9.86 47.42 -35.82
CA PRO A 36 -10.42 46.52 -36.82
C PRO A 36 -10.89 45.22 -36.14
N ASP A 37 -11.99 44.66 -36.64
CA ASP A 37 -12.53 43.37 -36.19
C ASP A 37 -11.40 42.31 -36.12
N PRO A 38 -11.38 41.46 -35.08
CA PRO A 38 -10.39 40.39 -34.98
C PRO A 38 -10.53 39.48 -36.20
N ASP A 39 -9.41 39.22 -36.88
CA ASP A 39 -9.32 38.21 -37.92
C ASP A 39 -9.91 36.88 -37.38
N PRO A 40 -10.70 36.15 -38.19
CA PRO A 40 -11.22 34.85 -37.78
C PRO A 40 -10.06 33.95 -37.37
N GLU A 41 -10.19 33.30 -36.20
CA GLU A 41 -9.24 32.28 -35.77
C GLU A 41 -8.99 31.29 -36.92
N PRO A 42 -7.74 30.98 -37.28
CA PRO A 42 -7.46 30.02 -38.33
C PRO A 42 -8.13 28.69 -37.97
N ASP A 43 -8.83 28.09 -38.94
CA ASP A 43 -9.39 26.75 -38.80
C ASP A 43 -8.30 25.81 -38.22
N PRO A 44 -8.63 24.96 -37.22
CA PRO A 44 -7.67 24.01 -36.68
C PRO A 44 -7.08 23.18 -37.83
N GLU A 45 -5.75 23.08 -37.89
CA GLU A 45 -5.07 22.24 -38.88
C GLU A 45 -5.68 20.82 -38.86
N PRO A 46 -5.95 20.20 -40.02
CA PRO A 46 -6.54 18.87 -40.06
C PRO A 46 -5.64 17.89 -39.30
N GLU A 47 -6.22 17.13 -38.36
CA GLU A 47 -5.51 16.13 -37.57
C GLU A 47 -4.75 15.18 -38.51
N LYS A 48 -3.43 15.09 -38.32
CA LYS A 48 -2.55 14.25 -39.13
C LYS A 48 -2.79 12.78 -38.78
N HIS A 49 -3.70 12.13 -39.49
CA HIS A 49 -3.87 10.67 -39.47
C HIS A 49 -2.58 9.99 -39.95
N VAL A 50 -2.22 8.87 -39.31
CA VAL A 50 -1.06 8.05 -39.72
C VAL A 50 -1.52 6.70 -40.26
N ASP A 51 -0.96 6.30 -41.40
CA ASP A 51 -1.29 5.02 -42.02
C ASP A 51 -0.85 3.84 -41.14
N PRO A 52 -1.69 2.81 -40.94
CA PRO A 52 -1.32 1.62 -40.19
C PRO A 52 -0.07 0.92 -40.73
N VAL A 53 0.79 0.45 -39.82
CA VAL A 53 1.97 -0.33 -40.17
C VAL A 53 1.66 -1.81 -40.08
N SER A 54 1.62 -2.48 -41.23
CA SER A 54 1.34 -3.92 -41.30
C SER A 54 2.46 -4.75 -40.68
N LEU A 55 2.06 -5.82 -40.00
CA LEU A 55 2.91 -6.83 -39.39
C LEU A 55 2.68 -8.18 -40.10
N SER A 56 3.76 -8.93 -40.27
CA SER A 56 3.72 -10.26 -40.88
C SER A 56 4.43 -11.26 -39.98
N PHE A 57 3.91 -12.48 -39.89
CA PHE A 57 4.59 -13.56 -39.19
C PHE A 57 5.73 -14.14 -40.04
N VAL A 58 6.76 -14.68 -39.36
CA VAL A 58 7.86 -15.40 -40.02
C VAL A 58 7.76 -16.89 -39.77
N GLU A 59 7.96 -17.68 -40.82
CA GLU A 59 7.95 -19.14 -40.73
C GLU A 59 9.11 -19.68 -39.86
N LYS A 60 10.25 -18.97 -39.89
CA LYS A 60 11.41 -19.24 -39.03
C LYS A 60 11.24 -18.48 -37.72
N GLY A 61 10.98 -19.21 -36.63
CA GLY A 61 10.73 -18.62 -35.31
C GLY A 61 9.31 -18.92 -34.84
N LYS A 62 8.98 -20.20 -34.76
CA LYS A 62 7.72 -20.68 -34.20
C LYS A 62 7.96 -21.92 -33.37
N PHE A 63 7.16 -22.13 -32.34
CA PHE A 63 7.21 -23.29 -31.46
C PHE A 63 5.79 -23.67 -31.10
N ASP A 64 5.49 -24.96 -31.05
CA ASP A 64 4.14 -25.48 -30.75
C ASP A 64 3.01 -24.85 -31.58
N ILE A 65 3.30 -24.36 -32.79
CA ILE A 65 2.32 -23.76 -33.69
C ILE A 65 2.70 -24.01 -35.15
N THR A 66 1.71 -24.30 -35.98
CA THR A 66 1.85 -24.35 -37.45
C THR A 66 1.19 -23.11 -38.07
N MET A 67 1.70 -22.71 -39.23
CA MET A 67 1.24 -21.52 -39.94
C MET A 67 1.18 -21.83 -41.44
N THR A 68 0.13 -21.38 -42.10
CA THR A 68 0.09 -21.16 -43.55
C THR A 68 -0.32 -19.71 -43.83
N PHE A 69 0.14 -19.17 -44.95
CA PHE A 69 -0.24 -17.84 -45.41
C PHE A 69 -0.84 -17.94 -46.80
N ASP A 70 -2.02 -17.37 -46.99
CA ASP A 70 -2.68 -17.25 -48.29
C ASP A 70 -2.41 -15.84 -48.83
N GLU A 71 -1.52 -15.75 -49.83
CA GLU A 71 -1.14 -14.49 -50.47
C GLU A 71 -2.33 -13.80 -51.16
N ALA A 72 -3.33 -14.55 -51.65
CA ALA A 72 -4.46 -13.98 -52.36
C ALA A 72 -5.44 -13.28 -51.41
N THR A 73 -5.55 -13.76 -50.17
CA THR A 73 -6.47 -13.22 -49.17
C THR A 73 -5.79 -12.44 -48.05
N GLY A 74 -4.46 -12.52 -47.94
CA GLY A 74 -3.67 -11.94 -46.85
C GLY A 74 -3.94 -12.60 -45.50
N VAL A 75 -4.41 -13.86 -45.49
CA VAL A 75 -4.82 -14.57 -44.28
C VAL A 75 -3.72 -15.51 -43.81
N PHE A 76 -3.31 -15.35 -42.54
CA PHE A 76 -2.55 -16.34 -41.81
C PHE A 76 -3.49 -17.35 -41.17
N GLN A 77 -3.27 -18.64 -41.36
CA GLN A 77 -3.96 -19.70 -40.63
C GLN A 77 -2.99 -20.34 -39.65
N LEU A 78 -3.24 -20.17 -38.35
CA LEU A 78 -2.42 -20.71 -37.29
C LEU A 78 -3.14 -21.88 -36.61
N THR A 79 -2.40 -22.94 -36.28
CA THR A 79 -2.91 -24.05 -35.45
C THR A 79 -1.93 -24.34 -34.32
N THR A 80 -2.38 -24.21 -33.07
CA THR A 80 -1.56 -24.57 -31.91
C THR A 80 -1.41 -26.09 -31.82
N THR A 81 -0.22 -26.58 -31.48
CA THR A 81 0.13 -28.02 -31.45
C THR A 81 0.65 -28.48 -30.09
N GLY A 82 1.03 -27.56 -29.20
CA GLY A 82 1.54 -27.87 -27.87
C GLY A 82 1.10 -26.91 -26.78
N SER A 83 1.85 -26.86 -25.67
CA SER A 83 1.48 -26.10 -24.47
C SER A 83 2.11 -24.70 -24.40
N ASP A 84 3.03 -24.39 -25.32
CA ASP A 84 3.66 -23.07 -25.43
C ASP A 84 3.66 -22.55 -26.90
N PRO A 85 2.48 -22.46 -27.56
CA PRO A 85 2.37 -22.02 -28.94
C PRO A 85 2.78 -20.56 -29.13
N TYR A 86 3.94 -20.31 -29.74
CA TYR A 86 4.38 -18.95 -30.07
C TYR A 86 4.90 -18.80 -31.50
N ILE A 87 4.81 -17.58 -32.03
CA ILE A 87 5.35 -17.21 -33.36
C ILE A 87 5.89 -15.77 -33.36
N TYR A 88 6.95 -15.53 -34.13
CA TYR A 88 7.54 -14.21 -34.28
C TYR A 88 6.98 -13.47 -35.49
N THR A 89 7.00 -12.14 -35.39
CA THR A 89 6.84 -11.26 -36.54
C THR A 89 8.16 -11.06 -37.26
N ALA A 90 8.08 -10.67 -38.53
CA ALA A 90 9.16 -10.00 -39.22
C ALA A 90 9.50 -8.68 -38.49
N GLY A 91 10.68 -8.14 -38.75
CA GLY A 91 11.02 -6.79 -38.33
C GLY A 91 10.10 -5.78 -39.00
N ILE A 92 9.58 -4.82 -38.25
CA ILE A 92 8.71 -3.76 -38.81
C ILE A 92 9.48 -2.96 -39.87
N GLY A 93 8.81 -2.61 -40.97
CA GLY A 93 9.46 -2.01 -42.13
C GLY A 93 9.93 -0.57 -41.92
N GLN A 94 9.36 0.13 -40.95
CA GLN A 94 9.61 1.55 -40.67
C GLN A 94 9.56 1.85 -39.17
N ASP A 95 10.04 3.03 -38.79
CA ASP A 95 9.84 3.57 -37.45
C ASP A 95 8.36 3.91 -37.24
N LEU A 96 7.82 3.56 -36.07
CA LEU A 96 6.45 3.87 -35.69
C LEU A 96 6.34 5.29 -35.13
N GLU A 97 5.43 6.10 -35.69
CA GLU A 97 5.03 7.39 -35.10
C GLU A 97 4.37 7.23 -33.72
N GLU A 98 4.24 8.33 -32.97
CA GLU A 98 3.69 8.33 -31.61
C GLU A 98 2.22 7.87 -31.55
N GLN A 99 1.47 8.14 -32.62
CA GLN A 99 0.06 7.79 -32.77
C GLN A 99 -0.17 6.28 -32.89
N HIS A 100 0.83 5.49 -33.30
CA HIS A 100 0.76 4.03 -33.41
C HIS A 100 0.67 3.33 -32.05
N ARG A 101 -0.51 3.37 -31.45
CA ARG A 101 -0.75 3.02 -30.04
C ARG A 101 -1.48 1.70 -29.86
N MET A 102 -1.99 1.11 -30.94
CA MET A 102 -2.80 -0.10 -30.91
C MET A 102 -2.17 -1.21 -31.75
N LEU A 103 -2.01 -2.40 -31.16
CA LEU A 103 -1.78 -3.62 -31.93
C LEU A 103 -3.15 -4.22 -32.25
N SER A 104 -3.47 -4.37 -33.54
CA SER A 104 -4.78 -4.91 -33.94
C SER A 104 -4.68 -5.93 -35.07
N PHE A 105 -5.69 -6.79 -35.14
CA PHE A 105 -5.90 -7.72 -36.24
C PHE A 105 -7.36 -8.17 -36.30
N GLU A 106 -7.81 -8.59 -37.47
CA GLU A 106 -9.06 -9.32 -37.62
C GLU A 106 -8.80 -10.82 -37.45
N TYR A 107 -9.69 -11.52 -36.74
CA TYR A 107 -9.56 -12.96 -36.51
C TYR A 107 -10.86 -13.75 -36.66
N GLN A 108 -10.69 -15.06 -36.91
CA GLN A 108 -11.69 -16.11 -36.73
C GLN A 108 -11.11 -17.19 -35.82
N CYS A 109 -11.80 -17.54 -34.73
CA CYS A 109 -11.39 -18.60 -33.83
C CYS A 109 -12.59 -19.16 -33.06
N THR A 110 -13.05 -20.37 -33.36
CA THR A 110 -14.27 -20.92 -32.74
C THR A 110 -14.09 -21.38 -31.30
N SER A 111 -12.85 -21.63 -30.86
CA SER A 111 -12.51 -22.02 -29.48
C SER A 111 -12.10 -20.85 -28.59
N GLY A 112 -11.76 -19.70 -29.18
CA GLY A 112 -11.02 -18.62 -28.51
C GLY A 112 -9.58 -19.00 -28.16
N ILE A 113 -8.84 -18.03 -27.62
CA ILE A 113 -7.49 -18.17 -27.04
C ILE A 113 -7.62 -17.87 -25.54
N ASP A 114 -7.00 -18.68 -24.69
CA ASP A 114 -7.06 -18.51 -23.23
C ASP A 114 -6.24 -17.32 -22.73
N ASP A 115 -5.13 -17.00 -23.38
CA ASP A 115 -4.31 -15.84 -23.07
C ASP A 115 -3.44 -15.43 -24.26
N LEU A 116 -3.47 -14.15 -24.65
CA LEU A 116 -2.52 -13.59 -25.61
C LEU A 116 -1.40 -12.89 -24.85
N GLN A 117 -0.16 -13.34 -25.02
CA GLN A 117 1.02 -12.66 -24.50
C GLN A 117 1.88 -12.12 -25.63
N VAL A 118 2.37 -10.90 -25.49
CA VAL A 118 3.23 -10.24 -26.48
C VAL A 118 4.57 -9.89 -25.83
N PHE A 119 5.67 -10.29 -26.48
CA PHE A 119 7.03 -9.94 -26.08
C PHE A 119 7.63 -8.92 -27.04
N TYR A 120 8.31 -7.92 -26.48
CA TYR A 120 8.82 -6.77 -27.20
C TYR A 120 10.35 -6.82 -27.41
N GLY A 121 10.77 -6.85 -28.68
CA GLY A 121 12.16 -6.73 -29.11
C GLY A 121 12.98 -8.03 -29.03
N LYS A 122 14.30 -7.92 -29.24
CA LYS A 122 15.19 -9.06 -29.49
C LYS A 122 15.50 -9.93 -28.27
N SER A 123 15.48 -9.35 -27.07
CA SER A 123 15.73 -10.08 -25.81
C SER A 123 14.41 -10.54 -25.20
N ILE A 124 14.04 -11.78 -25.47
CA ILE A 124 12.80 -12.37 -24.96
C ILE A 124 12.95 -12.74 -23.49
N THR A 125 12.25 -11.99 -22.65
CA THR A 125 12.17 -12.22 -21.21
C THR A 125 10.77 -11.86 -20.75
N GLU A 126 10.27 -12.51 -19.70
CA GLU A 126 9.00 -12.14 -19.06
C GLU A 126 8.91 -10.66 -18.69
N ALA A 127 10.05 -10.05 -18.33
CA ALA A 127 10.15 -8.63 -18.00
C ALA A 127 9.95 -7.69 -19.21
N ARG A 128 9.94 -8.22 -20.43
CA ARG A 128 9.71 -7.50 -21.68
C ARG A 128 8.46 -8.02 -22.38
N SER A 129 7.44 -8.41 -21.61
CA SER A 129 6.19 -8.97 -22.12
C SER A 129 4.96 -8.40 -21.42
N ARG A 130 3.81 -8.47 -22.11
CA ARG A 130 2.51 -8.17 -21.53
C ARG A 130 1.51 -9.27 -21.88
N HIS A 131 0.74 -9.70 -20.88
CA HIS A 131 -0.44 -10.53 -21.06
C HIS A 131 -1.66 -9.64 -21.31
N PHE A 132 -2.37 -9.87 -22.41
CA PHE A 132 -3.61 -9.19 -22.77
C PHE A 132 -4.86 -10.02 -22.50
N GLY A 133 -4.69 -11.24 -21.96
CA GLY A 133 -5.80 -12.11 -21.58
C GLY A 133 -6.44 -12.81 -22.77
N ALA A 134 -7.61 -13.40 -22.51
CA ALA A 134 -8.29 -14.25 -23.48
C ALA A 134 -8.75 -13.50 -24.73
N ILE A 135 -8.63 -14.15 -25.89
CA ILE A 135 -9.30 -13.74 -27.12
C ILE A 135 -10.63 -14.53 -27.22
N PRO A 136 -11.80 -13.86 -27.24
CA PRO A 136 -13.09 -14.53 -27.28
C PRO A 136 -13.29 -15.42 -28.51
N ALA A 137 -14.15 -16.42 -28.40
CA ALA A 137 -14.54 -17.21 -29.56
C ALA A 137 -15.36 -16.38 -30.57
N THR A 138 -15.20 -16.69 -31.86
CA THR A 138 -16.05 -16.21 -32.96
C THR A 138 -17.05 -17.28 -33.38
N SER A 139 -18.17 -16.84 -33.99
CA SER A 139 -19.21 -17.74 -34.48
C SER A 139 -19.00 -18.01 -35.98
N GLY A 140 -18.73 -19.27 -36.33
CA GLY A 140 -18.61 -19.70 -37.72
C GLY A 140 -17.51 -18.94 -38.49
N THR A 141 -17.87 -18.31 -39.59
CA THR A 141 -16.98 -17.55 -40.49
C THR A 141 -17.00 -16.03 -40.22
N VAL A 142 -17.52 -15.59 -39.08
CA VAL A 142 -17.53 -14.17 -38.73
C VAL A 142 -16.14 -13.73 -38.30
N TRP A 143 -15.58 -12.74 -39.02
CA TRP A 143 -14.38 -12.02 -38.62
C TRP A 143 -14.71 -11.01 -37.52
N LYS A 144 -13.90 -10.95 -36.48
CA LYS A 144 -13.95 -9.92 -35.44
C LYS A 144 -12.61 -9.18 -35.39
N GLU A 145 -12.62 -7.91 -35.04
CA GLU A 145 -11.39 -7.20 -34.67
C GLU A 145 -11.00 -7.56 -33.24
N TYR A 146 -9.70 -7.79 -33.03
CA TYR A 146 -9.07 -7.75 -31.73
C TYR A 146 -8.08 -6.58 -31.75
N ALA A 147 -8.13 -5.73 -30.73
CA ALA A 147 -7.23 -4.59 -30.58
C ALA A 147 -6.79 -4.49 -29.13
N CYS A 148 -5.50 -4.20 -28.91
CA CYS A 148 -4.95 -4.00 -27.58
C CYS A 148 -4.00 -2.79 -27.57
N ARG A 149 -4.09 -2.01 -26.47
CA ARG A 149 -3.27 -0.81 -26.29
C ARG A 149 -1.84 -1.21 -25.96
N ILE A 150 -0.91 -0.77 -26.79
CA ILE A 150 0.54 -0.98 -26.63
C ILE A 150 1.30 0.33 -26.39
N ALA A 151 0.61 1.47 -26.30
CA ALA A 151 1.22 2.80 -26.16
C ALA A 151 2.32 2.86 -25.09
N GLU A 152 2.02 2.37 -23.88
CA GLU A 152 2.95 2.37 -22.76
C GLU A 152 4.06 1.33 -22.92
N ASP A 153 3.74 0.17 -23.50
CA ASP A 153 4.71 -0.92 -23.72
C ASP A 153 5.80 -0.54 -24.72
N ARG A 154 5.43 0.22 -25.76
CA ARG A 154 6.38 0.76 -26.74
C ARG A 154 7.47 1.59 -26.05
N ILE A 155 7.05 2.43 -25.11
CA ILE A 155 7.95 3.30 -24.35
C ILE A 155 8.77 2.48 -23.36
N SER A 156 8.11 1.68 -22.51
CA SER A 156 8.77 0.90 -21.44
C SER A 156 9.78 -0.12 -21.97
N HIS A 157 9.56 -0.62 -23.19
CA HIS A 157 10.43 -1.62 -23.81
C HIS A 157 11.29 -1.06 -24.94
N SER A 158 11.21 0.26 -25.21
CA SER A 158 11.93 0.92 -26.30
C SER A 158 11.72 0.20 -27.64
N TRP A 159 10.47 -0.11 -27.96
CA TRP A 159 10.08 -0.86 -29.15
C TRP A 159 9.32 0.04 -30.14
N GLY A 160 9.63 -0.11 -31.43
CA GLY A 160 8.95 0.60 -32.51
C GLY A 160 9.91 1.22 -33.53
N ARG A 161 11.17 0.80 -33.57
CA ARG A 161 12.12 1.16 -34.62
C ARG A 161 12.09 0.13 -35.75
N SER A 162 12.43 0.55 -36.95
CA SER A 162 12.59 -0.32 -38.11
C SER A 162 13.49 -1.52 -37.76
N GLY A 163 13.00 -2.72 -38.09
CA GLY A 163 13.65 -3.99 -37.77
C GLY A 163 13.32 -4.58 -36.40
N ASP A 164 12.60 -3.87 -35.52
CA ASP A 164 12.07 -4.45 -34.28
C ASP A 164 10.97 -5.48 -34.60
N ASN A 165 10.90 -6.56 -33.82
CA ASN A 165 9.89 -7.61 -33.97
C ASN A 165 9.17 -7.90 -32.65
N LEU A 166 8.07 -8.66 -32.74
CA LEU A 166 7.32 -9.18 -31.61
C LEU A 166 7.38 -10.72 -31.61
N ARG A 167 7.28 -11.32 -30.42
CA ARG A 167 6.87 -12.73 -30.26
C ARG A 167 5.47 -12.73 -29.68
N LEU A 168 4.55 -13.46 -30.31
CA LEU A 168 3.17 -13.61 -29.85
C LEU A 168 2.97 -15.05 -29.39
N ASP A 169 2.46 -15.20 -28.17
CA ASP A 169 2.13 -16.49 -27.57
C ASP A 169 0.60 -16.63 -27.53
N PHE A 170 0.09 -17.73 -28.05
CA PHE A 170 -1.33 -18.01 -28.27
C PHE A 170 -1.90 -18.95 -27.20
N GLY A 171 -1.61 -18.64 -25.94
CA GLY A 171 -2.16 -19.32 -24.76
C GLY A 171 -1.53 -20.69 -24.53
N THR A 172 -2.26 -21.60 -23.88
CA THR A 172 -1.73 -22.92 -23.47
C THR A 172 -2.48 -24.11 -24.09
N LYS A 173 -3.54 -23.84 -24.85
CA LYS A 173 -4.43 -24.87 -25.42
C LYS A 173 -3.90 -25.42 -26.74
N LYS A 174 -3.90 -26.75 -26.87
CA LYS A 174 -3.61 -27.46 -28.13
C LYS A 174 -4.80 -27.46 -29.09
N ASN A 175 -4.49 -27.59 -30.38
CA ASN A 175 -5.45 -27.74 -31.48
C ASN A 175 -6.41 -26.54 -31.65
N VAL A 176 -6.03 -25.37 -31.16
CA VAL A 176 -6.76 -24.13 -31.43
C VAL A 176 -6.40 -23.65 -32.82
N LYS A 177 -7.42 -23.42 -33.65
CA LYS A 177 -7.27 -22.86 -35.00
C LYS A 177 -7.69 -21.39 -34.97
N ILE A 178 -6.79 -20.52 -35.40
CA ILE A 178 -7.06 -19.09 -35.52
C ILE A 178 -6.61 -18.60 -36.90
N SER A 179 -7.53 -18.00 -37.63
CA SER A 179 -7.21 -17.26 -38.86
C SER A 179 -7.03 -15.80 -38.50
N ILE A 180 -5.96 -15.15 -38.98
CA ILE A 180 -5.63 -13.75 -38.71
C ILE A 180 -5.41 -13.02 -40.04
N ARG A 181 -5.94 -11.80 -40.16
CA ARG A 181 -5.65 -10.88 -41.27
C ARG A 181 -5.61 -9.44 -40.76
N LYS A 182 -5.13 -8.51 -41.60
CA LYS A 182 -4.95 -7.08 -41.24
C LYS A 182 -4.17 -6.92 -39.93
N PHE A 183 -3.12 -7.72 -39.75
CA PHE A 183 -2.29 -7.63 -38.56
C PHE A 183 -1.41 -6.40 -38.66
N GLN A 184 -1.55 -5.46 -37.72
CA GLN A 184 -0.98 -4.14 -37.86
C GLN A 184 -0.78 -3.44 -36.52
N VAL A 185 0.06 -2.42 -36.52
CA VAL A 185 0.04 -1.37 -35.51
C VAL A 185 -0.66 -0.16 -36.12
N ARG A 186 -1.68 0.36 -35.44
CA ARG A 186 -2.50 1.47 -35.93
C ARG A 186 -2.67 2.56 -34.87
N GLU A 187 -3.19 3.70 -35.31
CA GLU A 187 -3.74 4.70 -34.39
C GLU A 187 -4.96 4.17 -33.63
N MET A 188 -5.26 4.83 -32.52
CA MET A 188 -6.51 4.60 -31.80
C MET A 188 -7.67 5.14 -32.63
N ASN A 189 -8.79 4.44 -32.65
CA ASN A 189 -10.05 5.05 -33.12
C ASN A 189 -10.57 6.07 -32.10
N ASP A 190 -11.57 6.87 -32.48
CA ASP A 190 -12.11 7.94 -31.63
C ASP A 190 -12.53 7.47 -30.22
N GLU A 191 -13.12 6.29 -30.09
CA GLU A 191 -13.55 5.75 -28.80
C GLU A 191 -12.36 5.32 -27.93
N GLU A 192 -11.38 4.64 -28.54
CA GLU A 192 -10.13 4.22 -27.89
C GLU A 192 -9.28 5.43 -27.47
N LEU A 193 -9.19 6.46 -28.34
CA LEU A 193 -8.45 7.68 -28.08
C LEU A 193 -9.08 8.45 -26.94
N LYS A 194 -10.40 8.63 -26.96
CA LYS A 194 -11.14 9.28 -25.86
C LYS A 194 -10.97 8.56 -24.53
N ALA A 195 -10.99 7.22 -24.54
CA ALA A 195 -10.75 6.44 -23.33
C ALA A 195 -9.31 6.59 -22.82
N TYR A 196 -8.33 6.60 -23.73
CA TYR A 196 -6.93 6.82 -23.40
C TYR A 196 -6.66 8.22 -22.84
N GLU A 197 -7.22 9.25 -23.44
CA GLU A 197 -7.11 10.63 -22.95
C GLU A 197 -7.77 10.80 -21.59
N ALA A 198 -8.91 10.16 -21.35
CA ALA A 198 -9.54 10.14 -20.03
C ALA A 198 -8.67 9.44 -18.98
N ASP A 199 -8.01 8.33 -19.32
CA ASP A 199 -7.05 7.65 -18.45
C ASP A 199 -5.85 8.56 -18.13
N LEU A 200 -5.29 9.23 -19.14
CA LEU A 200 -4.17 10.16 -18.98
C LEU A 200 -4.56 11.36 -18.12
N GLN A 201 -5.70 11.98 -18.37
CA GLN A 201 -6.20 13.11 -17.59
C GLN A 201 -6.42 12.72 -16.13
N LYS A 202 -6.95 11.50 -15.88
CA LYS A 202 -7.11 10.95 -14.53
C LYS A 202 -5.75 10.75 -13.85
N ALA A 203 -4.76 10.19 -14.54
CA ALA A 203 -3.41 10.00 -14.00
C ALA A 203 -2.73 11.34 -13.70
N GLN A 204 -2.79 12.30 -14.62
CA GLN A 204 -2.27 13.66 -14.42
C GLN A 204 -2.97 14.38 -13.26
N GLY A 205 -4.29 14.22 -13.11
CA GLY A 205 -5.04 14.77 -11.98
C GLY A 205 -4.54 14.25 -10.64
N LYS A 206 -4.26 12.95 -10.54
CA LYS A 206 -3.67 12.33 -9.34
C LYS A 206 -2.27 12.86 -9.04
N GLU A 207 -1.42 12.97 -10.06
CA GLU A 207 -0.06 13.53 -9.90
C GLU A 207 -0.10 15.01 -9.48
N ALA A 208 -1.02 15.79 -10.05
CA ALA A 208 -1.23 17.17 -9.64
C ALA A 208 -1.71 17.28 -8.18
N GLU A 209 -2.60 16.40 -7.73
CA GLU A 209 -3.03 16.31 -6.34
C GLU A 209 -1.88 15.95 -5.40
N ALA A 210 -1.09 14.94 -5.75
CA ALA A 210 0.11 14.54 -5.02
C ALA A 210 1.12 15.70 -4.92
N GLY A 211 1.33 16.44 -6.01
CA GLY A 211 2.15 17.65 -6.04
C GLY A 211 1.64 18.74 -5.10
N ARG A 212 0.32 18.99 -5.07
CA ARG A 212 -0.30 19.93 -4.11
C ARG A 212 -0.10 19.51 -2.67
N ILE A 213 -0.25 18.22 -2.36
CA ILE A 213 -0.04 17.66 -1.01
C ILE A 213 1.42 17.83 -0.57
N SER A 214 2.37 17.43 -1.42
CA SER A 214 3.80 17.57 -1.14
C SER A 214 4.21 19.03 -0.92
N ALA A 215 3.69 19.94 -1.76
CA ALA A 215 3.92 21.37 -1.63
C ALA A 215 3.31 21.93 -0.34
N TYR A 216 2.11 21.50 0.04
CA TYR A 216 1.46 21.87 1.30
C TYR A 216 2.32 21.45 2.52
N ILE A 217 2.81 20.21 2.56
CA ILE A 217 3.62 19.71 3.67
C ILE A 217 4.96 20.44 3.78
N SER A 218 5.56 20.81 2.64
CA SER A 218 6.88 21.44 2.60
C SER A 218 6.83 22.97 2.74
N LYS A 219 5.66 23.59 2.64
CA LYS A 219 5.52 25.05 2.61
C LYS A 219 5.67 25.66 4.00
N ASN A 220 6.50 26.70 4.10
CA ASN A 220 6.49 27.57 5.27
C ASN A 220 5.29 28.51 5.24
N TYR A 221 4.50 28.48 6.31
CA TYR A 221 3.28 29.28 6.43
C TYR A 221 3.46 30.47 7.39
N PRO A 222 2.78 31.60 7.14
CA PRO A 222 2.85 32.78 8.01
C PRO A 222 2.08 32.59 9.33
N CYS A 223 1.07 31.71 9.34
CA CYS A 223 0.28 31.38 10.52
C CYS A 223 0.56 29.95 10.98
N SER A 224 0.18 29.64 12.21
CA SER A 224 0.32 28.29 12.77
C SER A 224 -0.84 27.96 13.70
N VAL A 225 -1.30 26.71 13.67
CA VAL A 225 -2.00 26.10 14.81
C VAL A 225 -0.92 25.43 15.66
N SER A 226 -0.79 25.84 16.92
CA SER A 226 0.29 25.38 17.80
C SER A 226 -0.14 24.30 18.78
N SER A 227 -1.44 24.20 19.09
CA SER A 227 -1.97 23.20 20.01
C SER A 227 -3.44 22.91 19.74
N VAL A 228 -3.81 21.63 19.77
CA VAL A 228 -5.20 21.13 19.74
C VAL A 228 -5.40 20.18 20.92
N VAL A 229 -6.20 20.59 21.90
CA VAL A 229 -6.54 19.78 23.08
C VAL A 229 -8.00 19.35 22.96
N VAL A 230 -8.24 18.05 22.81
CA VAL A 230 -9.59 17.47 22.76
C VAL A 230 -10.00 17.02 24.15
N GLY A 231 -10.80 17.84 24.83
CA GLY A 231 -11.34 17.55 26.16
C GLY A 231 -12.52 16.57 26.15
N ALA A 232 -13.15 16.39 27.31
CA ALA A 232 -14.33 15.53 27.45
C ALA A 232 -15.54 16.08 26.67
N ALA A 233 -15.77 17.40 26.73
CA ALA A 233 -16.94 18.06 26.12
C ALA A 233 -16.58 19.11 25.06
N GLU A 234 -15.35 19.62 25.07
CA GLU A 234 -14.91 20.75 24.25
C GLU A 234 -13.54 20.47 23.61
N VAL A 235 -13.24 21.16 22.51
CA VAL A 235 -11.92 21.19 21.88
C VAL A 235 -11.38 22.61 21.99
N THR A 236 -10.16 22.75 22.52
CA THR A 236 -9.44 24.02 22.57
C THR A 236 -8.33 24.03 21.55
N VAL A 237 -8.33 25.04 20.68
CA VAL A 237 -7.35 25.22 19.61
C VAL A 237 -6.63 26.54 19.81
N LYS A 238 -5.29 26.49 19.84
CA LYS A 238 -4.43 27.66 19.99
C LYS A 238 -3.51 27.81 18.80
N GLY A 239 -3.12 29.04 18.50
CA GLY A 239 -2.21 29.31 17.40
C GLY A 239 -1.84 30.77 17.27
N ARG A 240 -1.22 31.08 16.14
CA ARG A 240 -0.70 32.40 15.80
C ARG A 240 -1.07 32.79 14.39
N THR A 241 -1.30 34.08 14.20
CA THR A 241 -1.42 34.72 12.89
C THR A 241 -0.26 35.71 12.69
N ASP A 242 -0.13 36.28 11.50
CA ASP A 242 0.81 37.38 11.24
C ASP A 242 0.37 38.74 11.83
N GLY A 243 -0.74 38.78 12.58
CA GLY A 243 -1.32 39.99 13.16
C GLY A 243 -2.26 40.75 12.23
N GLY A 244 -2.46 40.28 11.00
CA GLY A 244 -3.46 40.82 10.07
C GLY A 244 -4.91 40.52 10.48
N SER A 245 -5.85 41.01 9.69
CA SER A 245 -7.29 40.76 9.84
C SER A 245 -7.81 39.74 8.81
N GLY A 246 -9.04 39.27 9.00
CA GLY A 246 -9.71 38.37 8.06
C GLY A 246 -9.27 36.91 8.19
N TYR A 247 -8.79 36.50 9.35
CA TYR A 247 -8.45 35.11 9.62
C TYR A 247 -9.62 34.36 10.26
N SER A 248 -9.75 33.09 9.90
CA SER A 248 -10.64 32.16 10.56
C SER A 248 -9.92 30.84 10.84
N LEU A 249 -10.37 30.14 11.87
CA LEU A 249 -9.97 28.77 12.17
C LEU A 249 -10.93 27.80 11.49
N ALA A 250 -10.45 27.01 10.54
CA ALA A 250 -11.21 25.98 9.85
C ALA A 250 -11.23 24.65 10.63
N ASP A 251 -12.39 24.01 10.69
CA ASP A 251 -12.63 22.67 11.26
C ASP A 251 -12.80 21.65 10.13
N ILE A 252 -11.74 20.90 9.85
CA ILE A 252 -11.63 20.03 8.66
C ILE A 252 -11.84 18.57 9.06
N GLY A 253 -12.84 17.93 8.45
CA GLY A 253 -13.16 16.53 8.68
C GLY A 253 -12.27 15.60 7.85
N PRO A 254 -12.10 14.31 8.22
CA PRO A 254 -11.23 13.39 7.50
C PRO A 254 -11.56 13.20 6.00
N TRP A 255 -12.82 13.43 5.62
CA TRP A 255 -13.29 13.30 4.24
C TRP A 255 -13.08 14.52 3.36
N GLU A 256 -12.54 15.60 3.92
CA GLU A 256 -12.25 16.80 3.17
C GLU A 256 -10.77 16.80 2.73
N SER A 257 -10.56 16.79 1.42
CA SER A 257 -9.24 16.93 0.78
C SER A 257 -8.73 18.36 0.97
N LEU A 258 -7.96 18.61 2.04
CA LEU A 258 -7.53 19.94 2.47
C LEU A 258 -6.89 20.78 1.34
N THR A 259 -6.06 20.17 0.51
CA THR A 259 -5.35 20.84 -0.58
C THR A 259 -6.20 21.08 -1.83
N GLU A 260 -7.44 20.61 -1.83
CA GLU A 260 -8.41 20.78 -2.92
C GLU A 260 -9.60 21.66 -2.51
N LEU A 261 -9.73 21.99 -1.22
CA LEU A 261 -10.77 22.88 -0.74
C LEU A 261 -10.55 24.30 -1.27
N GLY A 262 -11.49 24.77 -2.09
CA GLY A 262 -11.59 26.18 -2.48
C GLY A 262 -12.34 27.06 -1.46
N SER A 263 -13.05 26.44 -0.52
CA SER A 263 -13.77 27.12 0.56
C SER A 263 -13.93 26.20 1.77
N PHE A 264 -14.05 26.80 2.96
CA PHE A 264 -14.15 26.10 4.24
C PHE A 264 -15.53 26.34 4.85
N SER A 265 -16.36 25.30 4.84
CA SER A 265 -17.77 25.37 5.28
C SER A 265 -17.93 25.64 6.78
N ARG A 266 -16.94 25.24 7.59
CA ARG A 266 -16.97 25.33 9.05
C ARG A 266 -15.72 26.07 9.52
N LYS A 267 -15.89 27.34 9.80
CA LYS A 267 -14.83 28.21 10.29
C LYS A 267 -15.34 29.19 11.34
N ILE A 268 -14.43 29.65 12.19
CA ILE A 268 -14.70 30.60 13.26
C ILE A 268 -13.70 31.73 13.12
N ASP A 269 -14.18 32.98 13.15
CA ASP A 269 -13.30 34.13 13.04
C ASP A 269 -12.32 34.19 14.21
N ILE A 270 -11.07 34.47 13.89
CA ILE A 270 -9.98 34.63 14.85
C ILE A 270 -9.31 35.99 14.63
N SER A 271 -8.84 36.59 15.71
CA SER A 271 -8.25 37.93 15.68
C SER A 271 -7.02 38.01 16.56
N GLY A 272 -6.12 38.94 16.23
CA GLY A 272 -4.89 39.15 16.96
C GLY A 272 -3.77 38.18 16.56
N SER A 273 -2.56 38.47 17.02
CA SER A 273 -1.35 37.71 16.72
C SER A 273 -1.29 36.33 17.39
N ASN A 274 -1.98 36.17 18.52
CA ASN A 274 -2.21 34.88 19.18
C ASN A 274 -3.72 34.67 19.34
N PHE A 275 -4.21 33.45 19.11
CA PHE A 275 -5.61 33.10 19.31
C PHE A 275 -5.76 31.85 20.19
N SER A 276 -6.91 31.76 20.85
CA SER A 276 -7.38 30.57 21.57
C SER A 276 -8.88 30.46 21.37
N VAL A 277 -9.32 29.41 20.69
CA VAL A 277 -10.73 29.14 20.38
C VAL A 277 -11.16 27.86 21.10
N THR A 278 -12.31 27.89 21.76
CA THR A 278 -12.92 26.71 22.37
C THR A 278 -14.25 26.43 21.69
N ILE A 279 -14.46 25.19 21.25
CA ILE A 279 -15.65 24.74 20.54
C ILE A 279 -16.19 23.44 21.14
N PRO A 280 -17.51 23.15 20.99
CA PRO A 280 -18.06 21.87 21.39
C PRO A 280 -17.34 20.70 20.70
N ARG A 281 -17.08 19.61 21.42
CA ARG A 281 -16.43 18.42 20.83
C ARG A 281 -17.37 17.66 19.88
N LYS A 282 -18.64 17.53 20.25
CA LYS A 282 -19.66 16.86 19.43
C LYS A 282 -20.49 17.90 18.68
N VAL A 283 -20.80 17.63 17.41
CA VAL A 283 -21.59 18.54 16.56
C VAL A 283 -22.39 17.78 15.51
N ASN A 284 -23.49 18.36 15.04
CA ASN A 284 -24.16 17.88 13.84
C ASN A 284 -23.36 18.29 12.58
N ARG A 285 -22.91 17.31 11.80
CA ARG A 285 -22.07 17.53 10.62
C ARG A 285 -22.34 16.50 9.54
N ASP A 286 -22.69 16.95 8.34
CA ASP A 286 -22.70 16.14 7.10
C ASP A 286 -23.46 14.80 7.25
N GLY A 287 -24.64 14.86 7.89
CA GLY A 287 -25.49 13.69 8.16
C GLY A 287 -25.08 12.83 9.37
N LEU A 288 -24.18 13.33 10.21
CA LEU A 288 -23.75 12.75 11.49
C LEU A 288 -24.25 13.63 12.65
N PRO A 289 -25.28 13.21 13.42
CA PRO A 289 -25.86 14.04 14.48
C PRO A 289 -24.90 14.40 15.61
N GLU A 290 -23.94 13.51 15.92
CA GLU A 290 -22.95 13.71 16.99
C GLU A 290 -21.53 13.43 16.49
N TYR A 291 -21.17 14.00 15.33
CA TYR A 291 -19.79 13.94 14.83
C TYR A 291 -18.80 14.41 15.91
N ASP A 292 -17.74 13.64 16.11
CA ASP A 292 -16.72 13.92 17.11
C ASP A 292 -15.49 14.59 16.49
N ARG A 293 -15.22 15.83 16.92
CA ARG A 293 -14.05 16.61 16.50
C ARG A 293 -12.72 16.03 16.95
N ILE A 294 -12.71 14.97 17.74
CA ILE A 294 -11.51 14.14 17.92
C ILE A 294 -10.93 13.63 16.59
N LEU A 295 -11.78 13.52 15.56
CA LEU A 295 -11.40 13.11 14.21
C LEU A 295 -11.00 14.29 13.31
N SER A 296 -11.26 15.53 13.73
CA SER A 296 -10.95 16.72 12.94
C SER A 296 -9.46 17.06 12.96
N ARG A 297 -9.03 17.83 11.96
CA ARG A 297 -7.84 18.68 12.01
C ARG A 297 -8.22 20.14 11.85
N PHE A 298 -7.40 21.05 12.36
CA PHE A 298 -7.70 22.48 12.37
C PHE A 298 -6.62 23.28 11.66
N ALA A 299 -7.01 24.26 10.83
CA ALA A 299 -6.06 25.11 10.11
C ALA A 299 -6.50 26.58 10.12
N VAL A 300 -5.54 27.50 10.00
CA VAL A 300 -5.82 28.92 9.81
C VAL A 300 -6.05 29.19 8.33
N VAL A 301 -7.14 29.88 8.03
CA VAL A 301 -7.50 30.33 6.68
C VAL A 301 -7.67 31.84 6.68
N LYS A 302 -7.28 32.49 5.59
CA LYS A 302 -7.48 33.92 5.37
C LYS A 302 -8.60 34.15 4.36
N VAL A 303 -9.51 35.06 4.67
CA VAL A 303 -10.66 35.43 3.85
C VAL A 303 -10.42 36.85 3.32
N GLU A 304 -10.13 36.97 2.03
CA GLU A 304 -9.88 38.25 1.36
C GLU A 304 -10.65 38.32 0.05
N GLY A 305 -11.50 39.33 -0.13
CA GLY A 305 -12.29 39.50 -1.36
C GLY A 305 -13.19 38.30 -1.69
N GLY A 306 -13.66 37.56 -0.67
CA GLY A 306 -14.45 36.34 -0.85
C GLY A 306 -13.64 35.07 -1.18
N LYS A 307 -12.33 35.19 -1.37
CA LYS A 307 -11.42 34.05 -1.58
C LYS A 307 -10.89 33.57 -0.23
N GLU A 308 -10.89 32.25 -0.03
CA GLU A 308 -10.36 31.59 1.16
C GLU A 308 -9.02 30.94 0.83
N THR A 309 -7.96 31.30 1.57
CA THR A 309 -6.60 30.80 1.35
C THR A 309 -6.06 30.15 2.61
N LEU A 310 -5.50 28.95 2.49
CA LEU A 310 -4.85 28.25 3.59
C LEU A 310 -3.57 29.00 4.02
N CYS A 311 -3.48 29.32 5.31
CA CYS A 311 -2.40 30.13 5.88
C CYS A 311 -1.60 29.41 6.98
N SER A 312 -1.90 28.16 7.29
CA SER A 312 -1.08 27.29 8.14
C SER A 312 -1.13 25.84 7.66
N HIS A 313 -0.22 25.01 8.16
CA HIS A 313 -0.51 23.58 8.23
C HIS A 313 -1.76 23.36 9.10
N ALA A 314 -2.54 22.34 8.76
CA ALA A 314 -3.57 21.82 9.63
C ALA A 314 -2.91 21.04 10.78
N ARG A 315 -3.58 20.96 11.94
CA ARG A 315 -3.08 20.25 13.11
C ARG A 315 -4.13 19.30 13.67
N TYR A 316 -3.73 18.06 13.95
CA TYR A 316 -4.55 17.08 14.68
C TYR A 316 -4.46 17.29 16.18
N ALA A 317 -5.26 16.56 16.95
CA ALA A 317 -5.17 16.52 18.40
C ALA A 317 -3.74 16.21 18.89
N ASP A 318 -3.21 17.08 19.76
CA ASP A 318 -1.97 16.85 20.52
C ASP A 318 -2.26 16.08 21.81
N GLU A 319 -3.41 16.37 22.40
CA GLU A 319 -3.90 15.78 23.63
C GLU A 319 -5.35 15.34 23.45
N VAL A 320 -5.65 14.15 23.93
CA VAL A 320 -6.98 13.54 23.90
C VAL A 320 -7.38 13.23 25.33
N TYR A 321 -8.60 13.62 25.71
CA TYR A 321 -9.18 13.23 26.98
C TYR A 321 -9.27 11.71 27.09
N ALA A 322 -8.51 11.17 28.04
CA ALA A 322 -8.49 9.75 28.34
C ALA A 322 -9.70 9.38 29.21
N VAL A 323 -10.61 8.59 28.65
CA VAL A 323 -11.69 7.88 29.37
C VAL A 323 -11.10 6.81 30.29
N ARG A 324 -9.97 6.20 29.90
CA ARG A 324 -9.23 5.21 30.70
C ARG A 324 -7.73 5.39 30.56
N THR A 325 -7.00 4.98 31.60
CA THR A 325 -5.53 5.11 31.69
C THR A 325 -4.90 3.82 32.24
N PRO A 326 -5.03 2.68 31.54
CA PRO A 326 -4.40 1.43 31.98
C PRO A 326 -2.88 1.62 32.09
N ALA A 327 -2.25 0.93 33.05
CA ALA A 327 -0.80 0.97 33.21
C ALA A 327 -0.08 0.44 31.95
N GLU A 328 1.07 0.99 31.59
CA GLU A 328 1.85 0.50 30.44
C GLU A 328 2.26 -0.97 30.63
N LEU A 329 2.02 -1.81 29.62
CA LEU A 329 2.53 -3.18 29.58
C LEU A 329 3.60 -3.29 28.51
N LYS A 330 4.85 -3.48 28.93
CA LYS A 330 5.98 -3.75 28.04
C LYS A 330 6.19 -5.27 27.90
N PRO A 331 6.60 -5.76 26.72
CA PRO A 331 6.90 -7.17 26.58
C PRO A 331 8.12 -7.52 27.46
N LYS A 332 8.06 -8.65 28.16
CA LYS A 332 9.14 -9.09 29.08
C LYS A 332 10.41 -9.51 28.35
N SER A 333 10.32 -9.76 27.05
CA SER A 333 11.43 -10.09 26.15
C SER A 333 11.11 -9.60 24.73
N LYS A 334 12.07 -9.65 23.80
CA LYS A 334 11.81 -9.37 22.38
C LYS A 334 11.09 -10.52 21.66
N LYS A 335 10.93 -11.68 22.30
CA LYS A 335 10.43 -12.92 21.68
C LYS A 335 8.90 -12.92 21.57
N GLY A 336 8.40 -13.09 20.35
CA GLY A 336 6.98 -13.09 20.04
C GLY A 336 6.56 -14.14 19.02
N LEU A 337 5.27 -14.18 18.72
CA LEU A 337 4.64 -15.13 17.80
C LEU A 337 3.67 -14.43 16.85
N GLY A 338 3.85 -14.65 15.56
CA GLY A 338 2.99 -14.10 14.51
C GLY A 338 1.75 -14.97 14.25
N GLY A 339 0.68 -14.35 13.76
CA GLY A 339 -0.51 -15.08 13.29
C GLY A 339 -1.27 -15.82 14.38
N PHE A 340 -1.31 -15.27 15.60
CA PHE A 340 -1.85 -15.97 16.77
C PHE A 340 -3.36 -16.23 16.65
N ILE A 341 -3.76 -17.47 16.91
CA ILE A 341 -5.15 -17.96 16.95
C ILE A 341 -5.32 -18.91 18.13
N ILE A 342 -6.55 -19.13 18.59
CA ILE A 342 -6.81 -20.18 19.58
C ILE A 342 -6.80 -21.56 18.89
N ASN A 343 -5.91 -22.45 19.28
CA ASN A 343 -5.83 -23.83 18.80
C ASN A 343 -5.39 -24.81 19.91
N GLY A 344 -5.18 -26.10 19.58
CA GLY A 344 -4.79 -27.13 20.55
C GLY A 344 -3.39 -27.00 21.15
N ASN A 345 -2.56 -26.06 20.67
CA ASN A 345 -1.16 -25.93 21.07
C ASN A 345 -0.89 -24.78 22.04
N LEU A 346 -1.90 -24.14 22.64
CA LEU A 346 -1.75 -22.95 23.50
C LEU A 346 -0.60 -23.01 24.54
N ALA A 347 -0.25 -24.20 25.04
CA ALA A 347 0.89 -24.39 25.94
C ALA A 347 2.24 -23.93 25.35
N ASP A 348 2.34 -23.78 24.02
CA ASP A 348 3.53 -23.23 23.35
C ASP A 348 3.79 -21.78 23.75
N LEU A 349 2.77 -20.98 24.06
CA LEU A 349 2.98 -19.61 24.55
C LEU A 349 3.87 -19.62 25.79
N ASP A 350 3.62 -20.58 26.69
CA ASP A 350 4.33 -20.74 27.94
C ASP A 350 5.70 -21.41 27.72
N LYS A 351 5.75 -22.51 26.94
CA LYS A 351 7.00 -23.24 26.66
C LYS A 351 8.02 -22.39 25.91
N LEU A 352 7.57 -21.66 24.89
CA LEU A 352 8.42 -20.79 24.10
C LEU A 352 8.68 -19.45 24.79
N GLY A 353 8.07 -19.16 25.95
CA GLY A 353 8.25 -17.88 26.63
C GLY A 353 7.82 -16.67 25.78
N ILE A 354 6.68 -16.78 25.10
CA ILE A 354 6.15 -15.73 24.22
C ILE A 354 5.67 -14.55 25.06
N THR A 355 6.14 -13.35 24.73
CA THR A 355 5.78 -12.11 25.47
C THR A 355 5.02 -11.10 24.61
N SER A 356 4.91 -11.35 23.30
CA SER A 356 4.10 -10.55 22.38
C SER A 356 3.52 -11.38 21.23
N VAL A 357 2.37 -10.98 20.69
CA VAL A 357 1.74 -11.66 19.55
C VAL A 357 1.19 -10.67 18.53
N THR A 358 1.10 -11.09 17.26
CA THR A 358 0.25 -10.41 16.27
C THR A 358 -1.10 -11.10 16.08
N VAL A 359 -2.16 -10.30 15.90
CA VAL A 359 -3.54 -10.77 15.67
C VAL A 359 -4.17 -9.99 14.53
N ASN A 360 -4.62 -10.69 13.48
CA ASN A 360 -5.30 -10.04 12.35
C ASN A 360 -6.78 -9.78 12.69
N ILE A 361 -7.24 -8.55 12.49
CA ILE A 361 -8.63 -8.13 12.72
C ILE A 361 -9.22 -7.56 11.43
N LEU A 362 -10.24 -8.23 10.90
CA LEU A 362 -11.00 -7.78 9.73
C LEU A 362 -12.09 -6.81 10.19
N LEU A 363 -11.92 -5.51 9.95
CA LEU A 363 -12.84 -4.47 10.42
C LEU A 363 -14.25 -4.64 9.85
N ASN A 364 -14.36 -5.02 8.57
CA ASN A 364 -15.65 -5.32 7.94
C ASN A 364 -16.28 -6.65 8.39
N SER A 365 -15.60 -7.44 9.24
CA SER A 365 -16.18 -8.56 10.01
C SER A 365 -16.51 -8.18 11.46
N VAL A 366 -16.07 -7.01 11.93
CA VAL A 366 -16.41 -6.48 13.26
C VAL A 366 -17.75 -5.73 13.19
N VAL A 367 -17.90 -4.83 12.21
CA VAL A 367 -18.99 -3.85 12.17
C VAL A 367 -19.90 -4.03 10.97
N ASN A 368 -21.18 -3.72 11.15
CA ASN A 368 -22.14 -3.55 10.07
C ASN A 368 -23.08 -2.35 10.32
N THR A 369 -23.67 -1.81 9.25
CA THR A 369 -24.61 -0.68 9.30
C THR A 369 -26.06 -1.11 9.55
N GLN A 370 -26.35 -2.40 9.43
CA GLN A 370 -27.67 -2.97 9.65
C GLN A 370 -27.57 -4.24 10.48
N LYS A 371 -28.64 -4.54 11.22
CA LYS A 371 -28.78 -5.79 11.95
C LYS A 371 -29.00 -6.92 10.95
N SER A 372 -28.06 -7.85 10.85
CA SER A 372 -28.17 -8.98 9.94
C SER A 372 -27.25 -10.13 10.38
N GLY A 373 -27.70 -11.38 10.22
CA GLY A 373 -26.92 -12.55 10.62
C GLY A 373 -26.39 -12.46 12.06
N ASN A 374 -25.06 -12.51 12.22
CA ASN A 374 -24.37 -12.42 13.51
C ASN A 374 -24.17 -10.97 14.01
N TYR A 375 -24.39 -9.95 13.16
CA TYR A 375 -24.31 -8.54 13.53
C TYR A 375 -25.53 -8.15 14.37
N THR A 376 -25.43 -8.39 15.68
CA THR A 376 -26.56 -8.31 16.61
C THR A 376 -26.28 -7.45 17.84
N VAL A 377 -25.02 -7.12 18.11
CA VAL A 377 -24.62 -6.29 19.24
C VAL A 377 -24.72 -4.82 18.83
N GLU A 378 -25.70 -4.10 19.36
CA GLU A 378 -25.87 -2.67 19.08
C GLU A 378 -24.71 -1.85 19.65
N TYR A 379 -24.20 -0.92 18.84
CA TYR A 379 -23.16 0.03 19.24
C TYR A 379 -23.50 1.43 18.72
N LYS A 380 -23.49 2.43 19.60
CA LYS A 380 -23.80 3.82 19.23
C LYS A 380 -22.51 4.62 19.06
N PHE A 381 -22.35 5.23 17.90
CA PHE A 381 -21.21 6.10 17.60
C PHE A 381 -21.62 7.20 16.62
N GLY A 382 -21.19 8.44 16.88
CA GLY A 382 -21.49 9.58 16.01
C GLY A 382 -22.99 9.88 15.84
N GLY A 383 -23.81 9.55 16.85
CA GLY A 383 -25.28 9.69 16.79
C GLY A 383 -25.98 8.64 15.91
N LYS A 384 -25.28 7.58 15.49
CA LYS A 384 -25.82 6.47 14.69
C LYS A 384 -25.66 5.14 15.43
N THR A 385 -26.53 4.19 15.11
CA THR A 385 -26.44 2.80 15.60
C THR A 385 -25.79 1.91 14.55
N TYR A 386 -24.78 1.17 14.98
CA TYR A 386 -24.09 0.11 14.25
C TYR A 386 -24.32 -1.23 14.94
N TYR A 387 -24.00 -2.32 14.25
CA TYR A 387 -24.20 -3.68 14.75
C TYR A 387 -22.89 -4.45 14.65
N MET A 388 -22.38 -4.91 15.79
CA MET A 388 -21.14 -5.67 15.86
C MET A 388 -21.43 -7.17 15.76
N ASP A 389 -20.53 -7.91 15.11
CA ASP A 389 -20.63 -9.36 14.96
C ASP A 389 -20.33 -10.04 16.31
N LYS A 390 -21.33 -10.70 16.89
CA LYS A 390 -21.20 -11.38 18.20
C LYS A 390 -20.24 -12.56 18.16
N GLY A 391 -20.21 -13.31 17.05
CA GLY A 391 -19.39 -14.51 16.93
C GLY A 391 -17.91 -14.17 16.74
N TYR A 392 -17.63 -13.24 15.82
CA TYR A 392 -16.28 -12.77 15.53
C TYR A 392 -15.67 -12.07 16.74
N THR A 393 -16.40 -11.15 17.37
CA THR A 393 -15.92 -10.47 18.59
C THR A 393 -15.74 -11.44 19.75
N GLY A 394 -16.58 -12.46 19.90
CA GLY A 394 -16.40 -13.51 20.90
C GLY A 394 -15.17 -14.41 20.67
N GLN A 395 -14.65 -14.51 19.44
CA GLN A 395 -13.37 -15.18 19.18
C GLN A 395 -12.18 -14.31 19.59
N LEU A 396 -12.24 -13.01 19.27
CA LEU A 396 -11.25 -12.03 19.70
C LEU A 396 -11.18 -11.94 21.23
N ASP A 397 -12.32 -11.95 21.93
CA ASP A 397 -12.37 -11.96 23.41
C ASP A 397 -11.53 -13.11 24.00
N LYS A 398 -11.62 -14.31 23.42
CA LYS A 398 -10.85 -15.47 23.88
C LYS A 398 -9.36 -15.27 23.66
N ILE A 399 -8.96 -14.75 22.49
CA ILE A 399 -7.56 -14.44 22.16
C ILE A 399 -7.00 -13.43 23.17
N MET A 400 -7.70 -12.32 23.38
CA MET A 400 -7.26 -11.23 24.24
C MET A 400 -7.23 -11.65 25.72
N ALA A 401 -8.18 -12.47 26.16
CA ALA A 401 -8.19 -13.03 27.51
C ALA A 401 -6.99 -13.97 27.76
N GLU A 402 -6.63 -14.84 26.80
CA GLU A 402 -5.45 -15.71 26.94
C GLU A 402 -4.14 -14.92 26.99
N CYS A 403 -4.06 -13.82 26.23
CA CYS A 403 -2.90 -12.92 26.27
C CYS A 403 -2.82 -12.17 27.60
N SER A 404 -3.95 -11.63 28.07
CA SER A 404 -4.04 -10.91 29.34
C SER A 404 -3.61 -11.76 30.53
N LYS A 405 -4.09 -13.01 30.62
CA LYS A 405 -3.69 -13.98 31.68
C LYS A 405 -2.19 -14.18 31.78
N ARG A 406 -1.46 -14.03 30.66
CA ARG A 406 -0.01 -14.24 30.57
C ARG A 406 0.81 -12.95 30.59
N GLY A 407 0.14 -11.79 30.56
CA GLY A 407 0.79 -10.50 30.37
C GLY A 407 1.50 -10.40 29.01
N ILE A 408 0.87 -10.93 27.96
CA ILE A 408 1.35 -10.87 26.58
C ILE A 408 0.87 -9.57 25.93
N VAL A 409 1.79 -8.84 25.30
CA VAL A 409 1.49 -7.65 24.51
C VAL A 409 0.88 -8.04 23.18
N VAL A 410 -0.25 -7.42 22.83
CA VAL A 410 -0.97 -7.71 21.58
C VAL A 410 -0.79 -6.58 20.58
N SER A 411 -0.28 -6.93 19.40
CA SER A 411 -0.24 -6.09 18.21
C SER A 411 -1.36 -6.49 17.24
N ALA A 412 -2.41 -5.70 17.11
CA ALA A 412 -3.51 -5.98 16.21
C ALA A 412 -3.25 -5.41 14.80
N ILE A 413 -3.32 -6.24 13.77
CA ILE A 413 -3.21 -5.82 12.36
C ILE A 413 -4.63 -5.61 11.83
N LEU A 414 -4.97 -4.34 11.55
CA LEU A 414 -6.32 -3.95 11.15
C LEU A 414 -6.48 -3.98 9.63
N LEU A 415 -7.49 -4.70 9.12
CA LEU A 415 -7.62 -4.99 7.70
C LEU A 415 -9.05 -4.76 7.20
N ASN A 416 -9.19 -4.31 5.95
CA ASN A 416 -10.48 -4.22 5.25
C ASN A 416 -10.49 -5.20 4.07
N ARG A 417 -11.15 -6.35 4.22
CA ARG A 417 -11.20 -7.36 3.15
C ARG A 417 -12.09 -6.90 1.99
N GLN A 418 -11.75 -7.28 0.76
CA GLN A 418 -12.55 -6.96 -0.45
C GLN A 418 -14.03 -7.33 -0.34
N SER A 419 -14.33 -8.44 0.33
CA SER A 419 -15.67 -8.91 0.63
C SER A 419 -15.73 -9.49 2.03
N ALA A 420 -16.83 -9.24 2.74
CA ALA A 420 -17.20 -9.95 3.96
C ALA A 420 -18.66 -10.36 3.88
N THR A 421 -18.92 -11.65 4.09
CA THR A 421 -20.26 -12.23 4.00
C THR A 421 -21.23 -11.52 4.95
N GLY A 422 -22.35 -11.04 4.41
CA GLY A 422 -23.40 -10.41 5.20
C GLY A 422 -23.09 -8.99 5.71
N SER A 423 -21.91 -8.42 5.40
CA SER A 423 -21.53 -7.08 5.84
C SER A 423 -21.83 -6.02 4.78
N GLN A 424 -22.87 -5.22 5.01
CA GLN A 424 -23.21 -4.05 4.18
C GLN A 424 -22.16 -2.93 4.36
N ALA A 425 -21.46 -2.93 5.50
CA ALA A 425 -20.35 -2.00 5.76
C ALA A 425 -19.16 -2.21 4.80
N THR A 426 -19.00 -3.38 4.18
CA THR A 426 -17.86 -3.63 3.27
C THR A 426 -17.80 -2.63 2.12
N ALA A 427 -18.94 -2.32 1.49
CA ALA A 427 -19.00 -1.37 0.39
C ALA A 427 -18.67 0.06 0.85
N LEU A 428 -19.02 0.42 2.09
CA LEU A 428 -18.68 1.72 2.66
C LEU A 428 -17.21 1.81 3.07
N LEU A 429 -16.62 0.73 3.57
CA LEU A 429 -15.24 0.71 4.06
C LEU A 429 -14.21 0.59 2.93
N LYS A 430 -14.58 0.08 1.76
CA LYS A 430 -13.68 -0.09 0.61
C LYS A 430 -13.38 1.23 -0.09
N HIS A 431 -12.11 1.57 -0.29
CA HIS A 431 -11.73 2.79 -1.01
C HIS A 431 -12.36 2.82 -2.42
N PRO A 432 -12.92 3.95 -2.88
CA PRO A 432 -13.63 4.02 -4.17
C PRO A 432 -12.76 3.71 -5.39
N GLU A 433 -11.45 3.95 -5.29
CA GLU A 433 -10.49 3.67 -6.36
C GLU A 433 -9.82 2.29 -6.27
N ASN A 434 -10.21 1.46 -5.30
CA ASN A 434 -9.66 0.11 -5.19
C ASN A 434 -9.98 -0.72 -6.44
N ASP A 435 -8.96 -1.29 -7.08
CA ASP A 435 -9.07 -2.08 -8.30
C ASP A 435 -8.70 -3.58 -8.15
N GLY A 436 -8.25 -4.02 -6.98
CA GLY A 436 -7.85 -5.40 -6.74
C GLY A 436 -7.33 -5.68 -5.34
N GLY A 437 -6.45 -6.68 -5.21
CA GLY A 437 -5.77 -7.07 -3.97
C GLY A 437 -6.62 -7.82 -2.95
N ASN A 438 -6.00 -8.26 -1.85
CA ASN A 438 -6.64 -8.95 -0.73
C ASN A 438 -7.38 -7.99 0.20
N TYR A 439 -6.84 -6.79 0.41
CA TYR A 439 -7.42 -5.77 1.29
C TYR A 439 -7.42 -4.39 0.63
N SER A 440 -8.32 -3.54 1.10
CA SER A 440 -8.51 -2.18 0.61
C SER A 440 -8.05 -1.16 1.64
N MET A 441 -7.51 -0.03 1.18
CA MET A 441 -7.44 1.19 2.00
C MET A 441 -8.86 1.55 2.50
N PRO A 442 -9.06 2.04 3.74
CA PRO A 442 -10.36 2.54 4.16
C PRO A 442 -10.84 3.68 3.25
N ASN A 443 -12.14 3.66 2.93
CA ASN A 443 -12.79 4.80 2.30
C ASN A 443 -12.91 5.95 3.28
N LEU A 444 -12.05 6.95 3.11
CA LEU A 444 -12.10 8.17 3.89
C LEU A 444 -12.68 9.34 3.10
N THR A 445 -13.27 9.15 1.91
CA THR A 445 -13.75 10.26 1.05
C THR A 445 -15.19 10.69 1.35
N ARG A 446 -15.86 10.04 2.32
CA ARG A 446 -17.24 10.35 2.70
C ARG A 446 -17.43 10.31 4.21
N ALA A 447 -18.25 11.22 4.74
CA ALA A 447 -18.54 11.32 6.17
C ALA A 447 -19.14 10.04 6.76
N ASP A 448 -20.05 9.37 6.04
CA ASP A 448 -20.68 8.12 6.48
C ASP A 448 -19.68 6.95 6.54
N ALA A 449 -18.81 6.82 5.55
CA ALA A 449 -17.75 5.83 5.50
C ALA A 449 -16.73 6.02 6.65
N VAL A 450 -16.29 7.26 6.87
CA VAL A 450 -15.42 7.63 7.99
C VAL A 450 -16.07 7.26 9.34
N ASN A 451 -17.36 7.53 9.53
CA ASN A 451 -18.03 7.24 10.79
C ASN A 451 -18.19 5.73 11.05
N VAL A 452 -18.38 4.90 10.00
CA VAL A 452 -18.39 3.42 10.13
C VAL A 452 -17.01 2.91 10.52
N TYR A 453 -15.96 3.41 9.87
CA TYR A 453 -14.58 3.05 10.17
C TYR A 453 -14.21 3.42 11.61
N ALA A 454 -14.52 4.66 12.02
CA ALA A 454 -14.31 5.13 13.38
C ALA A 454 -15.13 4.35 14.42
N ALA A 455 -16.37 3.97 14.12
CA ALA A 455 -17.19 3.14 15.03
C ALA A 455 -16.58 1.75 15.27
N ALA A 456 -15.97 1.14 14.25
CA ALA A 456 -15.29 -0.15 14.39
C ALA A 456 -14.06 -0.01 15.32
N LEU A 457 -13.24 1.01 15.09
CA LEU A 457 -12.06 1.31 15.89
C LEU A 457 -12.43 1.64 17.35
N ASP A 458 -13.44 2.48 17.54
CA ASP A 458 -13.89 2.90 18.87
C ASP A 458 -14.47 1.74 19.67
N TYR A 459 -15.24 0.86 19.01
CA TYR A 459 -15.70 -0.38 19.64
C TYR A 459 -14.54 -1.29 20.08
N LEU A 460 -13.56 -1.52 19.21
CA LEU A 460 -12.40 -2.34 19.53
C LEU A 460 -11.56 -1.72 20.66
N ALA A 461 -11.29 -0.42 20.61
CA ALA A 461 -10.49 0.28 21.62
C ALA A 461 -11.20 0.34 22.98
N ASN A 462 -12.51 0.60 22.98
CA ASN A 462 -13.32 0.57 24.19
C ASN A 462 -13.39 -0.83 24.79
N ARG A 463 -13.54 -1.87 23.96
CA ARG A 463 -13.64 -3.25 24.44
C ARG A 463 -12.31 -3.77 24.97
N TYR A 464 -11.24 -3.61 24.20
CA TYR A 464 -9.90 -4.14 24.48
C TYR A 464 -8.99 -3.11 25.15
N SER A 465 -9.48 -2.57 26.27
CA SER A 465 -8.75 -1.67 27.18
C SER A 465 -9.10 -1.97 28.64
N THR A 466 -9.57 -3.19 28.93
CA THR A 466 -10.08 -3.59 30.25
C THR A 466 -9.63 -5.01 30.62
N ASP A 467 -9.56 -5.31 31.91
CA ASP A 467 -9.21 -6.65 32.39
C ASP A 467 -10.26 -7.71 31.99
N THR A 468 -11.50 -7.30 31.73
CA THR A 468 -12.61 -8.20 31.36
C THR A 468 -12.40 -8.86 30.00
N TYR A 469 -11.98 -8.09 29.00
CA TYR A 469 -11.86 -8.55 27.61
C TYR A 469 -10.42 -8.56 27.11
N GLY A 470 -9.45 -8.18 27.94
CA GLY A 470 -8.05 -8.03 27.55
C GLY A 470 -7.76 -6.70 26.84
N ARG A 471 -6.61 -6.63 26.16
CA ARG A 471 -6.07 -5.36 25.68
C ARG A 471 -5.34 -5.45 24.35
N ILE A 472 -5.60 -4.50 23.46
CA ILE A 472 -4.77 -4.22 22.28
C ILE A 472 -3.79 -3.11 22.67
N HIS A 473 -2.49 -3.36 22.44
CA HIS A 473 -1.43 -2.45 22.85
C HIS A 473 -0.86 -1.71 21.64
N HIS A 474 -0.67 -2.42 20.54
CA HIS A 474 -0.22 -1.85 19.28
C HIS A 474 -1.27 -2.05 18.19
N TRP A 475 -1.47 -1.01 17.39
CA TRP A 475 -2.47 -0.94 16.35
C TRP A 475 -1.75 -0.79 15.01
N ILE A 476 -1.44 -1.92 14.38
CA ILE A 476 -0.78 -1.97 13.07
C ILE A 476 -1.83 -1.63 12.01
N MET A 477 -1.61 -0.51 11.33
CA MET A 477 -2.58 0.04 10.37
C MET A 477 -2.34 -0.56 9.00
N HIS A 478 -3.25 -1.47 8.63
CA HIS A 478 -3.23 -2.24 7.39
C HIS A 478 -1.98 -3.13 7.30
N ASN A 479 -1.77 -3.79 6.16
CA ASN A 479 -0.65 -4.70 5.96
C ASN A 479 0.19 -4.25 4.78
N GLU A 480 1.51 -4.25 4.95
CA GLU A 480 2.51 -4.05 3.88
C GLU A 480 2.11 -2.91 2.94
N VAL A 481 1.99 -1.71 3.49
CA VAL A 481 1.38 -0.57 2.77
C VAL A 481 2.25 -0.04 1.63
N ASP A 482 3.53 -0.38 1.62
CA ASP A 482 4.45 -0.17 0.51
C ASP A 482 4.16 -1.10 -0.69
N PHE A 483 3.52 -2.25 -0.43
CA PHE A 483 3.05 -3.21 -1.42
C PHE A 483 1.52 -3.10 -1.61
N GLN A 484 1.06 -1.85 -1.74
CA GLN A 484 -0.34 -1.46 -1.68
C GLN A 484 -1.29 -2.25 -2.59
N LYS A 485 -0.87 -2.58 -3.82
CA LYS A 485 -1.75 -3.21 -4.82
C LYS A 485 -2.33 -4.54 -4.34
N GLU A 486 -1.57 -5.28 -3.54
CA GLU A 486 -2.01 -6.56 -2.98
C GLU A 486 -2.60 -6.40 -1.58
N TRP A 487 -1.97 -5.60 -0.71
CA TRP A 487 -2.26 -5.69 0.72
C TRP A 487 -3.00 -4.50 1.33
N THR A 488 -3.05 -3.35 0.66
CA THR A 488 -3.80 -2.17 1.12
C THR A 488 -4.19 -1.31 -0.08
N ASN A 489 -5.05 -1.86 -0.94
CA ASN A 489 -5.26 -1.36 -2.30
C ASN A 489 -6.11 -0.09 -2.35
N MET A 490 -5.61 0.90 -3.10
CA MET A 490 -6.28 2.17 -3.42
C MET A 490 -6.24 2.45 -4.93
N GLY A 491 -5.99 1.45 -5.77
CA GLY A 491 -5.66 1.62 -7.19
C GLY A 491 -4.25 2.17 -7.42
N ASP A 492 -3.86 2.48 -8.65
CA ASP A 492 -2.57 3.13 -8.93
C ASP A 492 -2.58 4.57 -8.40
N GLN A 493 -1.68 4.87 -7.45
CA GLN A 493 -1.60 6.18 -6.82
C GLN A 493 -0.15 6.69 -6.77
N PRO A 494 0.07 8.01 -6.92
CA PRO A 494 1.32 8.62 -6.50
C PRO A 494 1.47 8.55 -4.97
N GLU A 495 2.70 8.41 -4.47
CA GLU A 495 2.98 8.13 -3.05
C GLU A 495 2.35 9.15 -2.10
N TRP A 496 2.47 10.46 -2.37
CA TRP A 496 1.91 11.51 -1.52
C TRP A 496 0.39 11.45 -1.36
N ARG A 497 -0.33 11.08 -2.43
CA ARG A 497 -1.79 10.91 -2.40
C ARG A 497 -2.20 9.68 -1.59
N TYR A 498 -1.44 8.59 -1.75
CA TYR A 498 -1.60 7.38 -0.95
C TYR A 498 -1.33 7.65 0.54
N MET A 499 -0.22 8.34 0.84
CA MET A 499 0.19 8.69 2.19
C MET A 499 -0.80 9.65 2.88
N ASP A 500 -1.40 10.61 2.18
CA ASP A 500 -2.44 11.47 2.77
C ASP A 500 -3.65 10.65 3.26
N SER A 501 -4.10 9.68 2.45
CA SER A 501 -5.18 8.75 2.86
C SER A 501 -4.75 7.84 4.00
N TYR A 502 -3.51 7.32 3.95
CA TYR A 502 -2.97 6.42 4.96
C TYR A 502 -2.79 7.12 6.32
N VAL A 503 -2.17 8.29 6.35
CA VAL A 503 -1.94 9.08 7.58
C VAL A 503 -3.26 9.48 8.22
N ARG A 504 -4.28 9.87 7.44
CA ARG A 504 -5.64 10.09 7.98
C ARG A 504 -6.18 8.86 8.70
N SER A 505 -5.97 7.66 8.15
CA SER A 505 -6.38 6.41 8.82
C SER A 505 -5.61 6.16 10.13
N MET A 506 -4.30 6.42 10.14
CA MET A 506 -3.48 6.31 11.37
C MET A 506 -3.94 7.31 12.45
N ARG A 507 -4.26 8.55 12.06
CA ARG A 507 -4.73 9.60 12.98
C ARG A 507 -6.07 9.27 13.61
N ILE A 508 -7.02 8.76 12.82
CA ILE A 508 -8.32 8.30 13.33
C ILE A 508 -8.10 7.21 14.38
N CYS A 509 -7.29 6.18 14.07
CA CYS A 509 -7.01 5.11 15.01
C CYS A 509 -6.31 5.62 16.27
N HIS A 510 -5.26 6.43 16.12
CA HIS A 510 -4.50 6.99 17.25
C HIS A 510 -5.41 7.76 18.19
N ASN A 511 -6.16 8.74 17.67
CA ASN A 511 -6.97 9.61 18.50
C ASN A 511 -8.08 8.82 19.21
N ILE A 512 -8.67 7.82 18.54
CA ILE A 512 -9.67 6.95 19.16
C ILE A 512 -9.05 6.07 20.24
N ALA A 513 -7.95 5.35 19.93
CA ALA A 513 -7.31 4.43 20.85
C ALA A 513 -6.79 5.14 22.12
N HIS A 514 -6.24 6.34 21.97
CA HIS A 514 -5.73 7.15 23.08
C HIS A 514 -6.79 7.62 24.07
N GLN A 515 -8.07 7.57 23.71
CA GLN A 515 -9.15 7.77 24.70
C GLN A 515 -9.20 6.64 25.73
N TYR A 516 -8.82 5.42 25.35
CA TYR A 516 -8.97 4.24 26.20
C TYR A 516 -7.63 3.70 26.68
N ASP A 517 -6.54 4.03 25.99
CA ASP A 517 -5.19 3.67 26.37
C ASP A 517 -4.18 4.71 25.83
N PRO A 518 -3.72 5.66 26.67
CA PRO A 518 -2.71 6.64 26.27
C PRO A 518 -1.33 6.02 25.93
N ASN A 519 -1.12 4.74 26.23
CA ASN A 519 0.10 4.02 25.88
C ASN A 519 -0.01 3.31 24.51
N ALA A 520 -1.19 3.32 23.87
CA ALA A 520 -1.40 2.67 22.59
C ALA A 520 -0.47 3.26 21.52
N VAL A 521 0.16 2.39 20.73
CA VAL A 521 1.02 2.81 19.61
C VAL A 521 0.39 2.42 18.29
N VAL A 522 0.26 3.37 17.37
CA VAL A 522 -0.25 3.10 16.01
C VAL A 522 0.92 2.89 15.06
N MET A 523 0.96 1.79 14.31
CA MET A 523 2.17 1.38 13.61
C MET A 523 1.96 1.30 12.10
N ILE A 524 2.99 1.70 11.34
CA ILE A 524 3.06 1.49 9.89
C ILE A 524 3.60 0.10 9.57
N SER A 525 2.91 -0.68 8.73
CA SER A 525 3.34 -2.01 8.30
C SER A 525 4.10 -1.96 6.98
N LEU A 526 5.32 -2.50 6.93
CA LEU A 526 6.21 -2.42 5.77
C LEU A 526 6.82 -3.79 5.43
N THR A 527 7.01 -4.07 4.14
CA THR A 527 7.69 -5.28 3.66
C THR A 527 9.20 -5.30 4.01
N HIS A 528 9.93 -6.30 3.52
CA HIS A 528 11.39 -6.40 3.60
C HIS A 528 12.12 -5.44 2.64
N CYS A 529 11.41 -4.68 1.79
CA CYS A 529 12.02 -3.64 0.95
C CYS A 529 12.54 -2.48 1.80
N TRP A 530 13.59 -1.77 1.36
CA TRP A 530 14.11 -0.60 2.08
C TRP A 530 14.13 0.67 1.21
N ALA A 531 15.26 0.94 0.56
CA ALA A 531 15.41 2.12 -0.30
C ALA A 531 14.85 1.90 -1.71
N LYS A 532 14.48 0.66 -2.07
CA LYS A 532 13.97 0.32 -3.39
C LYS A 532 12.68 -0.48 -3.32
N PRO A 533 11.64 -0.09 -4.08
CA PRO A 533 10.39 -0.84 -4.09
C PRO A 533 10.50 -2.16 -4.87
N GLU A 534 9.81 -3.18 -4.38
CA GLU A 534 9.27 -4.25 -5.22
C GLU A 534 7.83 -3.97 -5.65
N GLY A 535 7.04 -3.33 -4.77
CA GLY A 535 5.73 -2.78 -5.06
C GLY A 535 5.80 -1.39 -5.70
N GLN A 536 4.96 -0.48 -5.22
CA GLN A 536 4.90 0.88 -5.76
C GLN A 536 5.81 1.86 -5.00
N TYR A 537 6.00 1.65 -3.70
CA TYR A 537 6.67 2.61 -2.81
C TYR A 537 7.84 1.98 -2.06
N ALA A 538 8.87 2.78 -1.78
CA ALA A 538 10.00 2.35 -0.95
C ALA A 538 9.65 2.59 0.53
N PRO A 539 9.77 1.59 1.43
CA PRO A 539 9.52 1.77 2.86
C PRO A 539 10.27 2.95 3.50
N LYS A 540 11.52 3.19 3.10
CA LYS A 540 12.28 4.35 3.59
C LYS A 540 11.62 5.68 3.22
N SER A 541 11.15 5.83 1.98
CA SER A 541 10.46 7.04 1.49
C SER A 541 9.16 7.28 2.28
N MET A 542 8.36 6.24 2.48
CA MET A 542 7.11 6.34 3.24
C MET A 542 7.35 6.74 4.70
N LEU A 543 8.41 6.23 5.33
CA LEU A 543 8.80 6.62 6.69
C LEU A 543 9.25 8.09 6.76
N GLU A 544 10.01 8.55 5.77
CA GLU A 544 10.41 9.96 5.66
C GLU A 544 9.18 10.87 5.48
N ASP A 545 8.21 10.47 4.65
CA ASP A 545 6.97 11.20 4.46
C ASP A 545 6.12 11.23 5.73
N LEU A 546 6.04 10.12 6.47
CA LEU A 546 5.36 10.08 7.78
C LEU A 546 6.03 11.01 8.81
N CYS A 547 7.36 11.12 8.80
CA CYS A 547 8.09 12.10 9.59
C CYS A 547 7.73 13.54 9.18
N LYS A 548 7.64 13.85 7.88
CA LYS A 548 7.24 15.18 7.38
C LYS A 548 5.80 15.53 7.80
N TYR A 549 4.86 14.58 7.69
CA TYR A 549 3.49 14.76 8.22
C TYR A 549 3.47 15.00 9.72
N SER A 550 4.28 14.28 10.49
CA SER A 550 4.37 14.44 11.94
C SER A 550 4.89 15.82 12.33
N ALA A 551 5.87 16.34 11.60
CA ALA A 551 6.39 17.69 11.81
C ALA A 551 5.39 18.78 11.42
N ALA A 552 4.70 18.63 10.29
CA ALA A 552 3.78 19.64 9.77
C ALA A 552 2.44 19.69 10.52
N GLU A 553 1.83 18.53 10.80
CA GLU A 553 0.46 18.43 11.30
C GLU A 553 0.32 18.04 12.78
N GLY A 554 1.44 18.10 13.52
CA GLY A 554 1.55 17.78 14.94
C GLY A 554 1.93 16.33 15.18
N ASP A 555 2.99 16.07 15.94
CA ASP A 555 3.52 14.71 16.11
C ASP A 555 2.60 13.82 16.97
N PHE A 556 2.55 12.52 16.68
CA PHE A 556 1.74 11.52 17.40
C PHE A 556 2.53 10.24 17.65
N LEU A 557 2.07 9.43 18.62
CA LEU A 557 2.79 8.24 19.06
C LEU A 557 2.61 7.08 18.07
N TRP A 558 3.32 7.16 16.94
CA TRP A 558 3.42 6.09 15.96
C TRP A 558 4.71 5.28 16.08
N GLY A 559 4.68 4.06 15.53
CA GLY A 559 5.82 3.12 15.42
C GLY A 559 5.87 2.38 14.09
N VAL A 560 6.78 1.42 13.96
CA VAL A 560 7.07 0.67 12.72
C VAL A 560 6.91 -0.82 12.96
N ALA A 561 6.10 -1.47 12.12
CA ALA A 561 5.82 -2.89 12.06
C ALA A 561 6.48 -3.44 10.77
N TYR A 562 7.73 -3.89 10.86
CA TYR A 562 8.57 -4.20 9.70
C TYR A 562 8.64 -5.71 9.43
N HIS A 563 8.65 -6.14 8.16
CA HIS A 563 8.59 -7.56 7.79
C HIS A 563 9.90 -8.05 7.12
N PRO A 564 10.99 -8.30 7.87
CA PRO A 564 12.33 -8.60 7.32
C PRO A 564 12.48 -10.05 6.82
N TYR A 565 11.60 -10.48 5.92
CA TYR A 565 11.77 -11.74 5.19
C TYR A 565 13.07 -11.78 4.38
N PRO A 566 13.60 -12.98 4.08
CA PRO A 566 14.63 -13.14 3.05
C PRO A 566 14.22 -12.49 1.72
N GLN A 567 15.19 -11.97 0.97
CA GLN A 567 14.97 -11.32 -0.33
C GLN A 567 14.18 -12.22 -1.29
N ASN A 568 14.36 -13.53 -1.19
CA ASN A 568 13.50 -14.51 -1.83
C ASN A 568 12.94 -15.45 -0.76
N LEU A 569 11.64 -15.30 -0.47
CA LEU A 569 10.94 -16.06 0.57
C LEU A 569 11.06 -17.58 0.39
N THR A 570 11.29 -18.09 -0.83
CA THR A 570 11.43 -19.54 -1.05
C THR A 570 12.79 -20.08 -0.64
N LYS A 571 13.80 -19.22 -0.47
CA LYS A 571 15.19 -19.59 -0.19
C LYS A 571 15.55 -19.34 1.28
N PRO A 572 15.84 -20.40 2.06
CA PRO A 572 16.17 -20.24 3.48
C PRO A 572 17.57 -19.68 3.75
N GLU A 573 18.52 -19.86 2.83
CA GLU A 573 19.94 -19.49 3.02
C GLU A 573 20.19 -18.01 2.70
N PHE A 574 19.41 -17.12 3.33
CA PHE A 574 19.45 -15.68 3.08
C PHE A 574 20.84 -15.06 3.27
N TRP A 575 21.67 -15.64 4.15
CA TRP A 575 23.06 -15.21 4.33
C TRP A 575 23.89 -15.30 3.04
N LYS A 576 23.56 -16.25 2.14
CA LYS A 576 24.15 -16.39 0.80
C LYS A 576 23.32 -15.69 -0.27
N ASP A 577 21.99 -15.86 -0.23
CA ASP A 577 21.10 -15.50 -1.33
C ASP A 577 20.65 -14.03 -1.33
N ASP A 578 20.69 -13.34 -0.20
CA ASP A 578 20.30 -11.93 -0.09
C ASP A 578 21.46 -11.04 -0.53
N THR A 579 21.66 -10.95 -1.85
CA THR A 579 22.76 -10.20 -2.47
C THR A 579 22.50 -8.70 -2.57
N ARG A 580 21.24 -8.27 -2.41
CA ARG A 580 20.84 -6.85 -2.47
C ARG A 580 20.48 -6.28 -1.08
N ALA A 581 20.62 -7.09 -0.03
CA ALA A 581 20.57 -6.65 1.36
C ALA A 581 21.99 -6.31 1.83
N THR A 582 22.34 -5.02 1.73
CA THR A 582 23.66 -4.48 2.13
C THR A 582 23.55 -3.73 3.46
N TYR A 583 24.66 -3.52 4.16
CA TYR A 583 24.67 -2.73 5.41
C TYR A 583 24.64 -1.21 5.18
N SER A 584 24.37 -0.77 3.95
CA SER A 584 24.20 0.65 3.62
C SER A 584 22.76 1.10 3.87
N ASP A 585 22.59 2.36 4.27
CA ASP A 585 21.29 3.04 4.31
C ASP A 585 20.61 3.15 2.93
N ALA A 586 21.37 2.95 1.85
CA ALA A 586 20.87 2.84 0.48
C ALA A 586 20.55 1.39 0.05
N SER A 587 20.52 0.43 0.98
CA SER A 587 20.21 -0.96 0.67
C SER A 587 18.86 -1.12 -0.02
N ASP A 588 18.77 -2.02 -1.00
CA ASP A 588 17.50 -2.30 -1.69
C ASP A 588 16.50 -2.98 -0.74
N TYR A 589 16.99 -3.89 0.11
CA TYR A 589 16.20 -4.63 1.09
C TYR A 589 16.81 -4.50 2.48
N CYS A 590 15.96 -4.58 3.50
CA CYS A 590 16.39 -4.88 4.86
C CYS A 590 15.75 -6.23 5.27
N THR A 591 16.58 -7.25 5.44
CA THR A 591 16.21 -8.62 5.77
C THR A 591 16.89 -9.03 7.07
N PHE A 592 16.76 -10.29 7.49
CA PHE A 592 17.54 -10.82 8.63
C PHE A 592 19.07 -10.67 8.47
N LYS A 593 19.58 -10.51 7.24
CA LYS A 593 21.01 -10.31 6.99
C LYS A 593 21.54 -9.00 7.56
N ASN A 594 20.82 -7.90 7.36
CA ASN A 594 21.29 -6.53 7.56
C ASN A 594 20.35 -5.68 8.43
N LEU A 595 19.75 -6.29 9.47
CA LEU A 595 18.82 -5.61 10.40
C LEU A 595 19.40 -4.35 11.06
N GLU A 596 20.71 -4.17 11.06
CA GLU A 596 21.42 -2.94 11.41
C GLU A 596 20.81 -1.71 10.71
N VAL A 597 20.44 -1.82 9.43
CA VAL A 597 19.92 -0.68 8.65
C VAL A 597 18.64 -0.10 9.27
N VAL A 598 17.64 -0.94 9.52
CA VAL A 598 16.38 -0.50 10.12
C VAL A 598 16.53 -0.18 11.61
N SER A 599 17.43 -0.88 12.31
CA SER A 599 17.77 -0.59 13.70
C SER A 599 18.36 0.82 13.83
N ASP A 600 19.37 1.16 13.04
CA ASP A 600 20.06 2.45 13.08
C ASP A 600 19.12 3.58 12.65
N TRP A 601 18.29 3.35 11.63
CA TRP A 601 17.24 4.29 11.26
C TRP A 601 16.31 4.59 12.43
N SER A 602 15.88 3.57 13.18
CA SER A 602 14.99 3.75 14.35
C SER A 602 15.68 4.45 15.54
N MET A 603 17.01 4.35 15.63
CA MET A 603 17.83 4.95 16.68
C MET A 603 18.25 6.39 16.37
N ASN A 604 18.01 6.88 15.15
CA ASN A 604 18.24 8.28 14.81
C ASN A 604 17.25 9.18 15.57
N SER A 605 17.78 10.03 16.45
CA SER A 605 16.99 10.98 17.26
C SER A 605 16.11 11.92 16.43
N GLY A 606 16.44 12.19 15.17
CA GLY A 606 15.60 12.96 14.24
C GLY A 606 14.26 12.30 13.93
N HIS A 607 14.10 11.01 14.20
CA HIS A 607 12.87 10.25 14.00
C HIS A 607 12.09 10.01 15.30
N PHE A 608 12.58 10.48 16.45
CA PHE A 608 11.95 10.22 17.74
C PHE A 608 10.60 10.95 17.86
N TYR A 609 9.66 10.34 18.59
CA TYR A 609 8.43 11.01 18.98
C TYR A 609 8.75 12.21 19.86
N LYS A 610 8.31 13.39 19.41
CA LYS A 610 8.60 14.71 20.00
C LYS A 610 10.09 14.98 20.20
N GLY A 611 10.96 14.30 19.44
CA GLY A 611 12.42 14.39 19.58
C GLY A 611 12.98 13.74 20.85
N GLU A 612 12.15 13.10 21.68
CA GLU A 612 12.53 12.63 23.02
C GLU A 612 12.41 11.12 23.19
N LYS A 613 11.40 10.48 22.56
CA LYS A 613 11.10 9.06 22.75
C LYS A 613 11.34 8.28 21.45
N LYS A 614 12.23 7.28 21.47
CA LYS A 614 12.41 6.33 20.36
C LYS A 614 11.05 5.73 19.99
N ARG A 615 10.75 5.71 18.69
CA ARG A 615 9.55 5.03 18.18
C ARG A 615 9.71 3.52 18.27
N LEU A 616 8.61 2.82 18.49
CA LEU A 616 8.65 1.37 18.53
C LEU A 616 8.99 0.81 17.14
N LEU A 617 9.85 -0.19 17.09
CA LEU A 617 10.15 -1.00 15.92
C LEU A 617 9.93 -2.48 16.29
N PHE A 618 8.83 -3.03 15.78
CA PHE A 618 8.51 -4.45 15.90
C PHE A 618 8.71 -5.13 14.56
N LEU A 619 9.34 -6.29 14.57
CA LEU A 619 9.39 -7.15 13.41
C LEU A 619 8.11 -8.01 13.41
N SER A 620 7.00 -7.49 12.89
CA SER A 620 5.63 -7.98 13.11
C SER A 620 5.25 -9.24 12.34
N GLU A 621 5.91 -9.51 11.22
CA GLU A 621 5.69 -10.70 10.41
C GLU A 621 6.97 -11.09 9.70
N ASN A 622 7.51 -12.28 9.95
CA ASN A 622 8.78 -12.71 9.38
C ASN A 622 9.08 -14.16 9.74
N GLY A 623 9.86 -14.82 8.89
CA GLY A 623 10.31 -16.18 9.12
C GLY A 623 11.20 -16.65 7.99
N THR A 624 11.83 -17.80 8.17
CA THR A 624 12.55 -18.49 7.10
C THR A 624 11.76 -19.70 6.65
N ASN A 625 11.74 -19.97 5.35
CA ASN A 625 11.02 -21.11 4.77
C ASN A 625 11.75 -22.43 5.03
N SER A 626 11.03 -23.55 5.09
CA SER A 626 11.60 -24.89 4.90
C SER A 626 11.05 -25.48 3.58
N PRO A 627 11.80 -25.48 2.46
CA PRO A 627 11.28 -25.92 1.15
C PRO A 627 10.66 -27.32 1.15
N SER A 628 11.12 -28.19 2.05
CA SER A 628 10.52 -29.48 2.41
C SER A 628 10.67 -29.75 3.91
N TYR A 629 10.20 -30.91 4.36
CA TYR A 629 10.47 -31.44 5.71
C TYR A 629 11.70 -32.37 5.77
N SER A 630 12.59 -32.31 4.77
CA SER A 630 13.88 -32.98 4.86
C SER A 630 14.70 -32.39 6.01
N GLU A 631 15.57 -33.20 6.61
CA GLU A 631 16.45 -32.76 7.71
C GLU A 631 17.29 -31.54 7.32
N SER A 632 17.78 -31.50 6.08
CA SER A 632 18.57 -30.38 5.55
C SER A 632 17.78 -29.08 5.47
N ASP A 633 16.56 -29.11 4.94
CA ASP A 633 15.73 -27.90 4.82
C ASP A 633 15.25 -27.40 6.19
N LEU A 634 14.92 -28.33 7.09
CA LEU A 634 14.57 -28.00 8.48
C LEU A 634 15.76 -27.40 9.24
N ALA A 635 16.98 -27.92 9.02
CA ALA A 635 18.19 -27.38 9.62
C ALA A 635 18.50 -25.95 9.13
N LYS A 636 18.29 -25.66 7.84
CA LYS A 636 18.45 -24.31 7.27
C LYS A 636 17.44 -23.33 7.85
N GLN A 637 16.18 -23.75 8.00
CA GLN A 637 15.16 -22.94 8.67
C GLN A 637 15.56 -22.61 10.12
N ALA A 638 16.00 -23.61 10.87
CA ALA A 638 16.41 -23.42 12.26
C ALA A 638 17.68 -22.55 12.40
N ALA A 639 18.63 -22.68 11.46
CA ALA A 639 19.77 -21.79 11.37
C ALA A 639 19.37 -20.33 11.12
N GLY A 640 18.39 -20.11 10.24
CA GLY A 640 17.79 -18.80 10.01
C GLY A 640 17.12 -18.22 11.26
N ALA A 641 16.40 -19.05 12.02
CA ALA A 641 15.80 -18.65 13.30
C ALA A 641 16.85 -18.25 14.33
N ALA A 642 17.95 -19.00 14.44
CA ALA A 642 19.06 -18.70 15.34
C ALA A 642 19.75 -17.38 14.97
N TRP A 643 20.02 -17.16 13.68
CA TRP A 643 20.58 -15.90 13.17
C TRP A 643 19.66 -14.72 13.48
N ALA A 644 18.37 -14.83 13.16
CA ALA A 644 17.39 -13.78 13.41
C ALA A 644 17.35 -13.39 14.89
N TRP A 645 17.30 -14.38 15.79
CA TRP A 645 17.30 -14.12 17.22
C TRP A 645 18.60 -13.44 17.69
N LYS A 646 19.78 -13.93 17.27
CA LYS A 646 21.06 -13.30 17.66
C LYS A 646 21.13 -11.84 17.22
N LYS A 647 20.66 -11.50 16.02
CA LYS A 647 20.54 -10.11 15.54
C LYS A 647 19.58 -9.29 16.40
N VAL A 648 18.34 -9.76 16.57
CA VAL A 648 17.29 -9.01 17.30
C VAL A 648 17.66 -8.79 18.77
N ALA A 649 18.27 -9.79 19.42
CA ALA A 649 18.72 -9.69 20.80
C ALA A 649 19.79 -8.59 20.97
N ALA A 650 20.71 -8.46 20.01
CA ALA A 650 21.83 -7.51 20.07
C ALA A 650 21.48 -6.08 19.62
N LEU A 651 20.58 -5.92 18.64
CA LEU A 651 20.30 -4.61 18.03
C LEU A 651 19.36 -3.76 18.89
N PRO A 652 19.78 -2.56 19.34
CA PRO A 652 19.01 -1.75 20.30
C PRO A 652 17.79 -1.07 19.67
N GLY A 653 17.76 -0.89 18.35
CA GLY A 653 16.63 -0.28 17.65
C GLY A 653 15.37 -1.14 17.66
N ILE A 654 15.52 -2.47 17.71
CA ILE A 654 14.42 -3.44 17.59
C ILE A 654 13.84 -3.77 18.97
N ASP A 655 12.53 -3.59 19.15
CA ASP A 655 11.84 -3.81 20.43
C ASP A 655 11.19 -5.20 20.54
N GLY A 656 10.95 -5.87 19.41
CA GLY A 656 10.33 -7.19 19.39
C GLY A 656 10.34 -7.84 18.01
N ILE A 657 10.18 -9.16 17.99
CA ILE A 657 10.04 -9.98 16.78
C ILE A 657 8.89 -10.97 16.96
N GLN A 658 8.04 -11.10 15.95
CA GLN A 658 6.94 -12.05 15.91
C GLN A 658 7.23 -13.07 14.82
N TRP A 659 7.69 -14.26 15.24
CA TRP A 659 7.97 -15.33 14.29
C TRP A 659 6.67 -15.75 13.61
N HIS A 660 6.59 -15.51 12.31
CA HIS A 660 5.48 -15.87 11.46
C HIS A 660 5.84 -17.13 10.66
N ASN A 661 5.10 -18.22 10.74
CA ASN A 661 3.86 -18.41 11.51
C ASN A 661 4.07 -19.38 12.70
N TRP A 662 3.07 -19.53 13.56
CA TRP A 662 3.06 -20.57 14.58
C TRP A 662 3.06 -21.98 13.96
N GLN A 663 2.29 -22.17 12.88
CA GLN A 663 2.19 -23.43 12.15
C GLN A 663 2.24 -23.13 10.65
N ASP A 664 2.76 -24.06 9.86
CA ASP A 664 2.72 -23.92 8.40
C ASP A 664 1.29 -23.73 7.91
N ASN A 665 1.12 -22.82 6.95
CA ASN A 665 -0.19 -22.43 6.43
C ASN A 665 -0.24 -22.53 4.90
N LYS A 666 -1.17 -23.35 4.39
CA LYS A 666 -1.32 -23.56 2.93
C LYS A 666 -1.73 -22.28 2.19
N GLY A 667 -2.30 -21.30 2.89
CA GLY A 667 -2.65 -20.00 2.34
C GLY A 667 -1.45 -19.11 1.99
N GLU A 668 -0.23 -19.49 2.39
CA GLU A 668 0.99 -18.69 2.18
C GLU A 668 1.76 -19.09 0.91
N GLY A 669 1.05 -19.46 -0.15
CA GLY A 669 1.66 -19.73 -1.46
C GLY A 669 2.65 -20.91 -1.48
N GLY A 670 2.46 -21.88 -0.59
CA GLY A 670 3.33 -23.06 -0.47
C GLY A 670 4.56 -22.89 0.43
N LEU A 671 4.71 -21.73 1.08
CA LEU A 671 5.71 -21.52 2.12
C LEU A 671 5.43 -22.40 3.34
N ARG A 672 6.51 -22.84 4.00
CA ARG A 672 6.51 -23.60 5.25
C ARG A 672 7.37 -22.88 6.29
N ILE A 673 6.95 -21.67 6.65
CA ILE A 673 7.66 -20.77 7.57
C ILE A 673 7.32 -21.02 9.05
N GLY A 674 6.35 -21.90 9.31
CA GLY A 674 5.87 -22.21 10.66
C GLY A 674 6.96 -22.78 11.57
N LEU A 675 6.84 -22.52 12.88
CA LEU A 675 7.59 -23.26 13.92
C LEU A 675 7.10 -24.72 14.01
N ARG A 676 5.84 -24.96 13.65
CA ARG A 676 5.25 -26.30 13.52
C ARG A 676 4.94 -26.64 12.08
N LYS A 677 4.92 -27.94 11.77
CA LYS A 677 4.46 -28.48 10.49
C LYS A 677 2.98 -28.18 10.25
N PHE A 678 2.47 -28.50 9.07
CA PHE A 678 1.05 -28.39 8.77
C PHE A 678 0.21 -29.16 9.80
N PRO A 679 -0.96 -28.63 10.21
CA PRO A 679 -1.85 -29.33 11.13
C PRO A 679 -2.33 -30.69 10.63
N ASP A 680 -2.36 -30.89 9.31
CA ASP A 680 -2.78 -32.11 8.63
C ASP A 680 -1.60 -32.91 8.03
N GLU A 681 -0.37 -32.65 8.49
CA GLU A 681 0.80 -33.40 8.00
C GLU A 681 0.68 -34.89 8.30
N SER A 682 0.80 -35.71 7.26
CA SER A 682 0.40 -37.13 7.26
C SER A 682 1.07 -38.00 8.32
N THR A 683 2.33 -37.71 8.65
CA THR A 683 3.15 -38.53 9.56
C THR A 683 3.41 -37.87 10.91
N ASP A 684 3.24 -36.55 11.01
CA ASP A 684 3.54 -35.77 12.21
C ASP A 684 2.67 -34.49 12.23
N PRO A 685 1.34 -34.63 12.42
CA PRO A 685 0.40 -33.52 12.35
C PRO A 685 0.75 -32.41 13.35
N GLY A 686 1.06 -31.22 12.87
CA GLY A 686 1.43 -30.08 13.71
C GLY A 686 2.72 -30.28 14.53
N GLY A 687 3.58 -31.22 14.14
CA GLY A 687 4.82 -31.52 14.83
C GLY A 687 5.77 -30.33 14.95
N CYS A 688 6.52 -30.27 16.05
CA CYS A 688 7.54 -29.24 16.26
C CYS A 688 8.68 -29.41 15.24
N LYS A 689 9.05 -28.33 14.55
CA LYS A 689 10.26 -28.30 13.72
C LYS A 689 11.50 -28.00 14.57
N PRO A 690 12.71 -28.23 14.06
CA PRO A 690 13.94 -27.78 14.71
C PRO A 690 13.94 -26.28 15.07
N SER A 691 13.33 -25.42 14.24
CA SER A 691 13.16 -24.00 14.53
C SER A 691 12.31 -23.72 15.79
N TRP A 692 11.39 -24.61 16.16
CA TRP A 692 10.62 -24.51 17.41
C TRP A 692 11.55 -24.63 18.63
N PHE A 693 12.48 -25.57 18.61
CA PHE A 693 13.44 -25.77 19.71
C PHE A 693 14.48 -24.65 19.78
N VAL A 694 14.87 -24.08 18.62
CA VAL A 694 15.65 -22.84 18.58
C VAL A 694 14.90 -21.70 19.26
N TRP A 695 13.61 -21.52 18.94
CA TRP A 695 12.78 -20.46 19.54
C TRP A 695 12.51 -20.69 21.03
N GLU A 696 12.39 -21.95 21.47
CA GLU A 696 12.31 -22.32 22.87
C GLU A 696 13.58 -21.87 23.63
N ALA A 697 14.76 -22.21 23.09
CA ALA A 697 16.05 -21.94 23.70
C ALA A 697 16.48 -20.46 23.62
N ALA A 698 15.97 -19.71 22.66
CA ALA A 698 16.25 -18.29 22.47
C ALA A 698 15.99 -17.46 23.75
N GLY A 699 17.02 -16.75 24.22
CA GLY A 699 16.99 -15.92 25.43
C GLY A 699 17.11 -16.71 26.74
N THR A 700 17.48 -18.00 26.68
CA THR A 700 17.63 -18.87 27.86
C THR A 700 19.08 -19.34 28.01
N ASP A 701 19.38 -20.00 29.13
CA ASP A 701 20.66 -20.65 29.39
C ASP A 701 21.00 -21.80 28.41
N LYS A 702 20.00 -22.31 27.67
CA LYS A 702 20.18 -23.35 26.65
C LYS A 702 20.56 -22.80 25.28
N GLU A 703 20.43 -21.50 25.05
CA GLU A 703 20.58 -20.86 23.73
C GLU A 703 21.83 -21.34 23.00
N ASP A 704 23.01 -21.17 23.59
CA ASP A 704 24.27 -21.48 22.90
C ASP A 704 24.41 -22.97 22.57
N SER A 705 23.95 -23.86 23.46
CA SER A 705 24.01 -25.30 23.23
C SER A 705 23.11 -25.75 22.08
N VAL A 706 21.92 -25.17 21.97
CA VAL A 706 20.95 -25.46 20.90
C VAL A 706 21.37 -24.78 19.60
N PHE A 707 22.01 -23.62 19.67
CA PHE A 707 22.39 -22.82 18.51
C PHE A 707 23.69 -23.32 17.85
N ALA A 708 24.60 -23.93 18.62
CA ALA A 708 25.93 -24.34 18.16
C ALA A 708 25.96 -25.18 16.87
N PRO A 709 25.08 -26.18 16.66
CA PRO A 709 25.07 -26.96 15.42
C PRO A 709 24.84 -26.10 14.16
N TYR A 710 24.08 -25.01 14.27
CA TYR A 710 23.70 -24.19 13.14
C TYR A 710 24.81 -23.27 12.62
N LEU A 711 25.89 -23.05 13.37
CA LEU A 711 27.09 -22.35 12.89
C LEU A 711 27.63 -23.03 11.62
N SER A 712 27.70 -24.37 11.64
CA SER A 712 28.15 -25.19 10.51
C SER A 712 27.19 -25.16 9.31
N VAL A 713 25.88 -25.06 9.56
CA VAL A 713 24.85 -24.95 8.50
C VAL A 713 25.01 -23.62 7.75
N ILE A 714 25.31 -22.56 8.50
CA ILE A 714 25.52 -21.22 7.96
C ILE A 714 26.88 -21.14 7.24
N GLY A 715 27.91 -21.77 7.80
CA GLY A 715 29.29 -21.72 7.32
C GLY A 715 30.15 -20.67 8.05
N ILE A 716 29.86 -20.43 9.34
CA ILE A 716 30.60 -19.50 10.21
C ILE A 716 31.18 -20.27 11.42
N SER A 717 32.19 -19.70 12.06
CA SER A 717 32.83 -20.28 13.25
C SER A 717 32.31 -19.68 14.56
N ALA A 718 31.80 -18.44 14.52
CA ALA A 718 31.22 -17.75 15.67
C ALA A 718 30.06 -16.84 15.27
N TRP A 719 29.10 -16.65 16.18
CA TRP A 719 27.95 -15.75 15.96
C TRP A 719 28.35 -14.28 15.79
N SER A 720 29.54 -13.86 16.22
CA SER A 720 30.04 -12.50 15.98
C SER A 720 30.21 -12.20 14.49
N GLU A 721 30.40 -13.21 13.63
CA GLU A 721 30.59 -13.04 12.19
C GLU A 721 29.33 -12.59 11.45
N ILE A 722 28.16 -12.65 12.09
CA ILE A 722 26.90 -12.22 11.46
C ILE A 722 26.72 -10.71 11.50
N PHE A 723 27.46 -10.00 12.37
CA PHE A 723 27.38 -8.56 12.56
C PHE A 723 28.37 -7.83 11.65
N ASN A 724 28.03 -6.59 11.26
CA ASN A 724 28.94 -5.69 10.54
C ASN A 724 29.65 -4.73 11.49
#